data_AF-A0A8J5WT05-F1
#
_entry.id   AF-A0A8J5WT05-F1
#
_cell.length_a   1.000
_cell.length_b   1.000
_cell.length_c   1.000
_cell.angle_alpha   90.00
_cell.angle_beta   90.00
_cell.angle_gamma   90.00
#
_symmetry.space_group_name_H-M   'P 1'
#
loop_
_entity.id
_entity.type
_entity.pdbx_description
1 polymer ?
#
loop_
_entity_poly.entity_id
_entity_poly.type
_entity_poly.pdbx_seq_one_letter_code
_entity_poly.pdbx_strand_id
1 'polypeptide(L)'
;MGNVSGAQTGRRHYDEQLPDDDTNLRLQRGGGGGGGVHVRLGGWGGRRWGKTVAATPAAELFRGVRVALLPARALHVGGVLPDSPLPFGLPVAAALEPALDACLRPVDHVEALAASFRRMSSAEGESNDLCDVFLEQHALFHALGDVRLLRRALRAARIHATNPHLRVVLAAWLRYERREDEFDPTPLPLAPCTPTTPLLECPRAAVFASESPGVDPVCPCRHPPPSPPTPPAPRFRRNISSAYHTGEEDGDEETNDLWFVIGEVEVACERSCIAALSKPFSTLLYGGFAESQRYRIDFSRDGITPRGMRAVAAFSRHGRLDDFPTDTILEVLAFSNKFCCEGLKDACDNKLANLVSGVDDALSLIDLGLEEAAHLLVATCLQAFLRELPKSLSNPDVARLLCSPEGLEHLDIAGNVSFALYYFLSYVAMEEDIRSNTTVMLLERLRECAELPWQKQLALHQLGCVMLERGEFKDAQGWFEDAIAEGHMYSLAGVARAKYKRGHKYSAYKMMNSITGDYDPAGWMYQERSLYCVGKEKMADLRTATELDPALSYPYKYRAVALLEEDKTESAVEEISKVFAFKMVTDCLELRAWFYLALEDYESAVRDVRAILTLDPSYMMFHGKMHGEQLIEILRGHVQLWDTADCWMQLYGRWSEVDDIGSLAVVQQMLTREPGNSSLRFRQSLLLLRLNCQKAAMRSLRFARNSSAHEHERLVYEGWILYDTGHREKALAKAEQSIEIQRSFEAFFLKAYALGDSSLDTDSALSVVQLLEHANSCASDNLRKGQAYHNMGSIYVDCDLLDEAAECYNIALNIKHTRAHQGLARVHYLKNRKKAAYGEMSELIKVAKNSASAYEKRSEYGETEETKSDLSMATFLDPTRTYPYRYRAAGKST
;
A
#
# COMPACT_ATOMS: atom_id res chain seq x y z
N MET A 1 -24.87 49.16 -42.20
CA MET A 1 -24.59 50.52 -41.68
C MET A 1 -23.59 50.31 -40.54
N GLY A 2 -22.35 50.79 -40.53
CA GLY A 2 -21.82 52.04 -41.09
C GLY A 2 -21.82 53.11 -39.99
N ASN A 3 -20.73 53.85 -39.71
CA ASN A 3 -19.40 53.87 -40.35
C ASN A 3 -18.40 54.69 -39.50
N VAL A 4 -17.07 54.61 -39.75
CA VAL A 4 -16.04 55.67 -39.43
C VAL A 4 -15.76 55.91 -37.92
N SER A 5 -14.56 56.22 -37.38
CA SER A 5 -13.12 56.32 -37.79
C SER A 5 -12.25 56.25 -36.50
N GLY A 6 -10.92 56.14 -36.46
CA GLY A 6 -9.80 56.07 -37.43
C GLY A 6 -8.47 55.99 -36.62
N ALA A 7 -7.43 55.26 -37.03
CA ALA A 7 -6.34 55.69 -37.93
C ALA A 7 -5.56 56.94 -37.44
N GLN A 8 -4.22 57.02 -37.41
CA GLN A 8 -3.07 56.09 -37.66
C GLN A 8 -1.85 56.69 -36.89
N THR A 9 -0.71 56.04 -36.58
CA THR A 9 -0.02 54.79 -37.01
C THR A 9 0.74 54.22 -35.76
N GLY A 10 1.73 53.31 -35.74
CA GLY A 10 2.58 52.57 -36.70
C GLY A 10 3.97 52.28 -36.08
N ARG A 11 4.88 51.48 -36.65
CA ARG A 11 4.84 50.60 -37.85
C ARG A 11 6.02 49.59 -37.84
N ARG A 12 5.91 48.53 -38.67
CA ARG A 12 6.94 47.57 -39.15
C ARG A 12 7.17 46.32 -38.26
N HIS A 13 7.44 45.11 -38.79
CA HIS A 13 7.20 44.36 -40.06
C HIS A 13 7.77 42.94 -39.83
N TYR A 14 7.48 41.85 -40.55
CA TYR A 14 6.57 41.54 -41.69
C TYR A 14 5.54 40.50 -41.19
N ASP A 15 4.32 40.34 -41.74
CA ASP A 15 3.84 40.04 -43.10
C ASP A 15 4.04 38.58 -43.58
N GLU A 16 2.95 38.07 -44.13
CA GLU A 16 2.54 36.67 -44.37
C GLU A 16 2.51 36.39 -45.89
N GLN A 17 2.72 35.14 -46.35
CA GLN A 17 1.95 34.41 -47.39
C GLN A 17 2.70 33.26 -48.13
N LEU A 18 1.89 32.35 -48.69
CA LEU A 18 2.18 31.10 -49.44
C LEU A 18 2.33 31.40 -50.96
N PRO A 19 2.57 30.45 -51.93
CA PRO A 19 2.41 28.98 -51.87
C PRO A 19 3.41 28.10 -52.70
N ASP A 20 3.00 26.85 -52.97
CA ASP A 20 3.36 25.88 -54.05
C ASP A 20 4.60 24.94 -53.93
N ASP A 21 4.49 23.82 -54.67
CA ASP A 21 5.28 22.57 -54.63
C ASP A 21 6.76 22.73 -55.10
N ASP A 22 7.75 21.88 -54.74
CA ASP A 22 7.79 20.43 -55.04
C ASP A 22 8.99 19.68 -54.37
N THR A 23 8.89 18.35 -54.25
CA THR A 23 9.92 17.35 -53.87
C THR A 23 10.92 17.63 -52.72
N ASN A 24 10.82 16.88 -51.61
CA ASN A 24 11.74 15.76 -51.30
C ASN A 24 11.48 15.11 -49.92
N LEU A 25 11.36 13.77 -49.90
CA LEU A 25 11.20 12.98 -48.68
C LEU A 25 12.55 12.70 -47.99
N ARG A 26 12.71 13.14 -46.74
CA ARG A 26 13.71 12.59 -45.80
C ARG A 26 13.09 12.26 -44.45
N LEU A 27 12.91 10.97 -44.20
CA LEU A 27 12.52 10.41 -42.91
C LEU A 27 13.61 10.67 -41.86
N GLN A 28 13.40 11.63 -40.95
CA GLN A 28 14.18 11.70 -39.72
C GLN A 28 13.70 10.63 -38.74
N ARG A 29 14.60 9.69 -38.39
CA ARG A 29 14.38 8.77 -37.27
C ARG A 29 14.54 9.54 -35.96
N GLY A 30 13.44 9.83 -35.28
CA GLY A 30 13.48 10.30 -33.89
C GLY A 30 13.93 9.17 -32.95
N GLY A 31 15.21 9.17 -32.57
CA GLY A 31 15.73 8.28 -31.54
C GLY A 31 15.34 8.79 -30.15
N GLY A 32 14.66 7.96 -29.35
CA GLY A 32 14.15 8.32 -28.02
C GLY A 32 14.15 7.13 -27.08
N GLY A 33 15.33 6.55 -26.82
CA GLY A 33 15.49 5.34 -26.01
C GLY A 33 15.36 5.57 -24.51
N GLY A 34 14.14 5.70 -24.00
CA GLY A 34 13.85 5.72 -22.56
C GLY A 34 13.88 4.32 -21.94
N GLY A 35 15.06 3.84 -21.54
CA GLY A 35 15.30 2.51 -20.96
C GLY A 35 14.75 2.30 -19.54
N GLY A 36 13.44 2.39 -19.34
CA GLY A 36 12.80 2.09 -18.06
C GLY A 36 12.58 0.58 -17.86
N VAL A 37 13.22 -0.02 -16.84
CA VAL A 37 13.04 -1.44 -16.48
C VAL A 37 11.64 -1.67 -15.89
N HIS A 38 10.67 -2.00 -16.76
CA HIS A 38 9.28 -2.21 -16.38
C HIS A 38 8.92 -3.70 -16.38
N VAL A 39 9.04 -4.34 -15.21
CA VAL A 39 8.63 -5.73 -14.99
C VAL A 39 7.11 -5.84 -14.97
N ARG A 40 6.50 -6.32 -16.07
CA ARG A 40 5.09 -6.79 -16.13
C ARG A 40 4.96 -8.10 -16.93
N LEU A 41 4.83 -9.20 -16.20
CA LEU A 41 4.76 -10.58 -16.68
C LEU A 41 3.29 -11.03 -16.90
N GLY A 42 3.03 -12.09 -17.70
CA GLY A 42 1.67 -12.63 -17.91
C GLY A 42 1.57 -13.92 -18.76
N GLY A 43 0.63 -14.80 -18.41
CA GLY A 43 0.17 -16.05 -19.09
C GLY A 43 -1.22 -15.89 -19.73
N TRP A 44 -2.18 -16.84 -19.80
CA TRP A 44 -2.15 -18.32 -19.68
C TRP A 44 -3.44 -19.00 -20.27
N GLY A 45 -3.40 -19.65 -21.45
CA GLY A 45 -4.37 -20.72 -21.87
C GLY A 45 -4.71 -20.88 -23.36
N GLY A 46 -4.55 -22.08 -23.96
CA GLY A 46 -4.78 -22.34 -25.39
C GLY A 46 -5.40 -23.69 -25.79
N ARG A 47 -6.34 -23.63 -26.76
CA ARG A 47 -7.15 -24.65 -27.47
C ARG A 47 -6.62 -26.11 -27.62
N ARG A 48 -7.57 -27.06 -27.80
CA ARG A 48 -7.37 -28.37 -28.47
C ARG A 48 -8.46 -28.73 -29.49
N TRP A 49 -8.10 -29.47 -30.55
CA TRP A 49 -8.95 -30.11 -31.59
C TRP A 49 -8.41 -31.55 -31.79
N GLY A 50 -9.13 -32.59 -32.28
CA GLY A 50 -10.54 -32.73 -32.67
C GLY A 50 -10.79 -33.98 -33.57
N LYS A 51 -12.03 -34.17 -34.04
CA LYS A 51 -12.50 -35.03 -35.18
C LYS A 51 -12.60 -36.58 -35.08
N THR A 52 -13.84 -37.02 -34.81
CA THR A 52 -14.68 -37.98 -35.59
C THR A 52 -14.16 -39.36 -36.06
N VAL A 53 -14.83 -40.41 -35.56
CA VAL A 53 -15.23 -41.64 -36.29
C VAL A 53 -16.69 -41.96 -35.90
N ALA A 54 -17.44 -42.71 -36.71
CA ALA A 54 -18.85 -43.11 -36.47
C ALA A 54 -19.03 -44.64 -36.75
N ALA A 55 -20.12 -45.35 -36.41
CA ALA A 55 -21.45 -44.92 -35.96
C ALA A 55 -22.27 -46.04 -35.24
N THR A 56 -23.18 -45.66 -34.32
CA THR A 56 -24.48 -46.35 -34.02
C THR A 56 -24.46 -47.75 -33.34
N PRO A 57 -25.61 -48.33 -32.86
CA PRO A 57 -26.29 -47.86 -31.63
C PRO A 57 -26.89 -48.96 -30.69
N ALA A 58 -26.88 -48.75 -29.37
CA ALA A 58 -27.81 -49.36 -28.38
C ALA A 58 -27.67 -48.68 -27.00
N ALA A 59 -28.55 -48.84 -26.00
CA ALA A 59 -30.02 -48.70 -25.93
C ALA A 59 -30.49 -48.98 -24.48
N GLU A 60 -31.05 -47.97 -23.78
CA GLU A 60 -31.76 -48.08 -22.47
C GLU A 60 -30.90 -48.63 -21.28
N LEU A 61 -31.23 -48.55 -19.98
CA LEU A 61 -32.23 -47.85 -19.14
C LEU A 61 -31.44 -47.00 -18.10
N PHE A 62 -31.92 -45.97 -17.39
CA PHE A 62 -33.06 -45.95 -16.45
C PHE A 62 -33.58 -44.52 -16.17
N ARG A 63 -34.79 -44.41 -15.58
CA ARG A 63 -35.43 -43.13 -15.24
C ARG A 63 -35.29 -42.75 -13.75
N GLY A 64 -34.70 -41.58 -13.51
CA GLY A 64 -35.41 -40.42 -12.95
C GLY A 64 -35.80 -40.40 -11.46
N VAL A 65 -35.39 -39.32 -10.79
CA VAL A 65 -36.05 -38.75 -9.60
C VAL A 65 -36.40 -37.29 -9.92
N ARG A 66 -37.62 -36.85 -9.58
CA ARG A 66 -37.99 -35.42 -9.59
C ARG A 66 -37.76 -34.84 -8.19
N VAL A 67 -37.00 -33.76 -8.08
CA VAL A 67 -36.94 -32.94 -6.86
C VAL A 67 -37.82 -31.70 -7.05
N ALA A 68 -38.63 -31.37 -6.03
CA ALA A 68 -39.55 -30.24 -6.08
C ALA A 68 -38.93 -28.96 -5.49
N LEU A 69 -39.35 -27.80 -5.99
CA LEU A 69 -38.92 -26.49 -5.50
C LEU A 69 -39.58 -26.16 -4.14
N LEU A 70 -38.77 -25.91 -3.12
CA LEU A 70 -39.16 -25.27 -1.85
C LEU A 70 -38.10 -24.22 -1.44
N PRO A 71 -38.46 -23.21 -0.62
CA PRO A 71 -37.69 -21.97 -0.52
C PRO A 71 -36.48 -22.04 0.42
N ALA A 72 -35.49 -21.19 0.16
CA ALA A 72 -34.24 -21.11 0.92
C ALA A 72 -34.46 -20.65 2.37
N ARG A 73 -33.98 -21.47 3.33
CA ARG A 73 -33.78 -21.11 4.73
C ARG A 73 -32.65 -21.99 5.29
N ALA A 74 -31.71 -21.39 6.00
CA ALA A 74 -30.61 -22.02 6.74
C ALA A 74 -29.92 -23.24 6.06
N LEU A 75 -28.73 -23.03 5.49
CA LEU A 75 -27.84 -24.13 5.10
C LEU A 75 -27.42 -24.92 6.34
N HIS A 76 -28.10 -26.04 6.59
CA HIS A 76 -27.69 -26.97 7.64
C HIS A 76 -26.35 -27.62 7.28
N VAL A 77 -25.46 -27.68 8.27
CA VAL A 77 -24.10 -28.22 8.16
C VAL A 77 -24.12 -29.65 7.59
N GLY A 78 -23.51 -29.83 6.41
CA GLY A 78 -23.00 -31.13 6.01
C GLY A 78 -21.86 -31.51 6.96
N GLY A 79 -21.97 -32.68 7.61
CA GLY A 79 -20.98 -33.12 8.58
C GLY A 79 -19.62 -33.36 7.93
N VAL A 80 -18.55 -32.93 8.62
CA VAL A 80 -17.17 -33.23 8.19
C VAL A 80 -16.98 -34.75 8.19
N LEU A 81 -16.59 -35.31 7.05
CA LEU A 81 -16.11 -36.68 6.93
C LEU A 81 -14.60 -36.68 7.22
N PRO A 82 -14.12 -37.18 8.38
CA PRO A 82 -12.76 -36.91 8.85
C PRO A 82 -11.65 -37.42 7.92
N ASP A 83 -11.92 -38.53 7.22
CA ASP A 83 -10.97 -39.24 6.37
C ASP A 83 -11.33 -39.14 4.87
N SER A 84 -12.15 -38.17 4.46
CA SER A 84 -12.54 -37.97 3.05
C SER A 84 -11.66 -36.93 2.35
N PRO A 85 -11.17 -37.19 1.12
CA PRO A 85 -10.46 -36.17 0.33
C PRO A 85 -11.36 -35.01 -0.15
N LEU A 86 -12.68 -35.11 0.01
CA LEU A 86 -13.64 -34.02 -0.24
C LEU A 86 -14.41 -33.69 1.07
N PRO A 87 -13.74 -33.12 2.09
CA PRO A 87 -14.29 -32.97 3.45
C PRO A 87 -15.53 -32.07 3.55
N PHE A 88 -15.82 -31.28 2.51
CA PHE A 88 -17.00 -30.41 2.39
C PHE A 88 -17.84 -30.65 1.12
N GLY A 89 -17.67 -31.79 0.46
CA GLY A 89 -18.35 -32.11 -0.81
C GLY A 89 -17.76 -31.36 -2.01
N LEU A 90 -18.61 -30.95 -2.95
CA LEU A 90 -18.25 -30.15 -4.14
C LEU A 90 -18.72 -28.69 -3.98
N PRO A 91 -18.05 -27.70 -4.60
CA PRO A 91 -18.55 -26.32 -4.65
C PRO A 91 -19.84 -26.24 -5.46
N VAL A 92 -20.72 -25.30 -5.09
CA VAL A 92 -22.03 -25.08 -5.73
C VAL A 92 -22.12 -23.64 -6.23
N ALA A 93 -22.45 -23.44 -7.51
CA ALA A 93 -22.42 -22.15 -8.17
C ALA A 93 -23.42 -21.14 -7.55
N ALA A 94 -24.52 -21.65 -6.98
CA ALA A 94 -25.52 -20.87 -6.24
C ALA A 94 -25.03 -20.34 -4.87
N ALA A 95 -23.92 -20.85 -4.33
CA ALA A 95 -23.29 -20.35 -3.11
C ALA A 95 -22.25 -19.24 -3.38
N LEU A 96 -21.90 -18.99 -4.65
CA LEU A 96 -20.96 -17.94 -5.03
C LEU A 96 -21.65 -16.58 -5.17
N GLU A 97 -21.12 -15.59 -4.46
CA GLU A 97 -21.45 -14.16 -4.57
C GLU A 97 -20.11 -13.37 -4.57
N PRO A 98 -19.96 -12.29 -5.35
CA PRO A 98 -18.83 -11.37 -5.19
C PRO A 98 -19.00 -10.54 -3.91
N ALA A 99 -17.92 -9.94 -3.39
CA ALA A 99 -18.06 -8.84 -2.43
C ALA A 99 -18.74 -7.62 -3.10
N LEU A 100 -19.10 -6.60 -2.31
CA LEU A 100 -19.21 -5.23 -2.82
C LEU A 100 -17.88 -4.51 -2.54
N ASP A 101 -17.45 -3.68 -3.49
CA ASP A 101 -16.23 -2.87 -3.33
C ASP A 101 -16.54 -1.73 -2.36
N ALA A 102 -16.14 -1.83 -1.09
CA ALA A 102 -16.42 -0.83 -0.06
C ALA A 102 -15.52 0.42 -0.17
N CYS A 103 -15.45 1.01 -1.35
CA CYS A 103 -14.66 2.20 -1.70
C CYS A 103 -15.49 3.18 -2.56
N LEU A 104 -14.88 4.32 -2.90
CA LEU A 104 -15.49 5.33 -3.77
C LEU A 104 -15.37 4.87 -5.22
N ARG A 105 -16.39 4.16 -5.73
CA ARG A 105 -16.42 3.59 -7.08
C ARG A 105 -17.31 4.42 -8.01
N PRO A 106 -16.76 5.38 -8.78
CA PRO A 106 -17.54 6.15 -9.75
C PRO A 106 -18.01 5.26 -10.91
N VAL A 107 -19.01 5.71 -11.69
CA VAL A 107 -19.42 4.99 -12.90
C VAL A 107 -18.35 5.15 -13.99
N ASP A 108 -18.03 6.40 -14.36
CA ASP A 108 -16.86 6.73 -15.17
C ASP A 108 -15.66 7.05 -14.25
N HIS A 109 -14.65 6.18 -14.28
CA HIS A 109 -13.41 6.38 -13.52
C HIS A 109 -12.45 7.39 -14.18
N VAL A 110 -12.53 7.57 -15.50
CA VAL A 110 -11.65 8.46 -16.26
C VAL A 110 -12.05 9.92 -16.03
N GLU A 111 -13.34 10.26 -16.17
CA GLU A 111 -13.81 11.62 -15.90
C GLU A 111 -13.72 11.98 -14.41
N ALA A 112 -13.98 11.03 -13.50
CA ALA A 112 -13.81 11.25 -12.05
C ALA A 112 -12.35 11.59 -11.69
N LEU A 113 -11.38 10.83 -12.22
CA LEU A 113 -9.97 11.15 -12.05
C LEU A 113 -9.60 12.46 -12.73
N ALA A 114 -10.07 12.73 -13.96
CA ALA A 114 -9.81 13.98 -14.66
C ALA A 114 -10.40 15.20 -13.93
N ALA A 115 -11.51 15.05 -13.20
CA ALA A 115 -12.08 16.09 -12.36
C ALA A 115 -11.23 16.34 -11.10
N SER A 116 -10.71 15.28 -10.46
CA SER A 116 -9.76 15.40 -9.34
C SER A 116 -8.43 16.04 -9.77
N PHE A 117 -7.88 15.66 -10.93
CA PHE A 117 -6.69 16.31 -11.49
C PHE A 117 -6.91 17.81 -11.77
N ARG A 118 -8.08 18.20 -12.30
CA ARG A 118 -8.46 19.61 -12.46
C ARG A 118 -8.50 20.35 -11.12
N ARG A 119 -9.06 19.74 -10.06
CA ARG A 119 -9.09 20.33 -8.70
C ARG A 119 -7.69 20.59 -8.13
N MET A 120 -6.74 19.66 -8.32
CA MET A 120 -5.36 19.88 -7.89
C MET A 120 -4.73 21.10 -8.58
N SER A 121 -4.82 21.18 -9.91
CA SER A 121 -4.22 22.28 -10.67
C SER A 121 -4.86 23.66 -10.41
N SER A 122 -6.07 23.72 -9.86
CA SER A 122 -6.62 24.96 -9.29
C SER A 122 -6.14 25.23 -7.86
N ALA A 123 -6.09 24.22 -7.00
CA ALA A 123 -5.68 24.35 -5.60
C ALA A 123 -4.17 24.65 -5.43
N GLU A 124 -3.34 24.38 -6.43
CA GLU A 124 -1.96 24.88 -6.52
C GLU A 124 -1.88 26.42 -6.55
N GLY A 125 -2.97 27.13 -6.86
CA GLY A 125 -3.07 28.59 -6.80
C GLY A 125 -3.79 29.15 -5.55
N GLU A 126 -4.53 28.32 -4.80
CA GLU A 126 -5.36 28.73 -3.67
C GLU A 126 -5.04 27.84 -2.45
N SER A 127 -4.17 28.34 -1.58
CA SER A 127 -3.20 27.51 -0.84
C SER A 127 -3.68 26.86 0.47
N ASN A 128 -4.78 26.09 0.47
CA ASN A 128 -5.23 25.34 1.67
C ASN A 128 -5.60 23.86 1.44
N ASP A 129 -6.41 23.51 0.43
CA ASP A 129 -7.17 22.23 0.46
C ASP A 129 -6.48 21.02 -0.21
N LEU A 130 -5.19 21.13 -0.58
CA LEU A 130 -4.48 20.08 -1.34
C LEU A 130 -4.43 18.72 -0.61
N CYS A 131 -4.43 18.70 0.73
CA CYS A 131 -4.43 17.46 1.51
C CYS A 131 -5.65 16.57 1.20
N ASP A 132 -6.85 17.15 1.19
CA ASP A 132 -8.10 16.41 0.95
C ASP A 132 -8.30 16.03 -0.52
N VAL A 133 -7.77 16.80 -1.47
CA VAL A 133 -7.78 16.38 -2.89
C VAL A 133 -6.90 15.15 -3.10
N PHE A 134 -5.78 15.03 -2.39
CA PHE A 134 -4.97 13.80 -2.41
C PHE A 134 -5.63 12.63 -1.64
N LEU A 135 -6.44 12.88 -0.61
CA LEU A 135 -7.25 11.83 0.02
C LEU A 135 -8.41 11.36 -0.88
N GLU A 136 -9.05 12.26 -1.64
CA GLU A 136 -10.01 11.90 -2.68
C GLU A 136 -9.36 10.98 -3.73
N GLN A 137 -8.14 11.28 -4.17
CA GLN A 137 -7.40 10.41 -5.09
C GLN A 137 -7.07 9.04 -4.49
N HIS A 138 -6.72 8.97 -3.20
CA HIS A 138 -6.55 7.68 -2.53
C HIS A 138 -7.85 6.85 -2.57
N ALA A 139 -8.99 7.46 -2.22
CA ALA A 139 -10.30 6.82 -2.29
C ALA A 139 -10.66 6.33 -3.71
N LEU A 140 -10.39 7.13 -4.75
CA LEU A 140 -10.62 6.76 -6.16
C LEU A 140 -9.67 5.65 -6.66
N PHE A 141 -8.38 5.70 -6.28
CA PHE A 141 -7.41 4.67 -6.66
C PHE A 141 -7.70 3.30 -6.01
N HIS A 142 -8.47 3.27 -4.93
CA HIS A 142 -8.86 2.02 -4.27
C HIS A 142 -9.75 1.13 -5.17
N ALA A 143 -10.52 1.72 -6.09
CA ALA A 143 -11.27 0.97 -7.09
C ALA A 143 -10.38 0.36 -8.20
N LEU A 144 -9.14 0.86 -8.37
CA LEU A 144 -8.17 0.34 -9.34
C LEU A 144 -7.24 -0.74 -8.75
N GLY A 145 -7.05 -0.76 -7.42
CA GLY A 145 -6.21 -1.74 -6.72
C GLY A 145 -4.69 -1.56 -6.90
N ASP A 146 -4.22 -0.47 -7.50
CA ASP A 146 -2.77 -0.21 -7.62
C ASP A 146 -2.22 0.42 -6.32
N VAL A 147 -1.61 -0.42 -5.49
CA VAL A 147 -0.97 -0.06 -4.22
C VAL A 147 0.06 1.07 -4.39
N ARG A 148 0.71 1.22 -5.55
CA ARG A 148 1.68 2.29 -5.79
C ARG A 148 1.01 3.64 -6.00
N LEU A 149 -0.21 3.68 -6.56
CA LEU A 149 -1.01 4.89 -6.69
C LEU A 149 -1.64 5.29 -5.35
N LEU A 150 -2.25 4.34 -4.64
CA LEU A 150 -2.79 4.53 -3.28
C LEU A 150 -1.76 5.17 -2.34
N ARG A 151 -0.56 4.59 -2.30
CA ARG A 151 0.56 5.03 -1.47
C ARG A 151 1.18 6.34 -1.93
N ARG A 152 1.16 6.64 -3.24
CA ARG A 152 1.59 7.94 -3.77
C ARG A 152 0.63 9.05 -3.34
N ALA A 153 -0.68 8.80 -3.36
CA ALA A 153 -1.70 9.73 -2.92
C ALA A 153 -1.56 10.07 -1.43
N LEU A 154 -1.43 9.07 -0.54
CA LEU A 154 -1.19 9.31 0.89
C LEU A 154 0.13 10.05 1.17
N ARG A 155 1.20 9.80 0.38
CA ARG A 155 2.46 10.55 0.50
C ARG A 155 2.29 12.02 0.13
N ALA A 156 1.50 12.31 -0.91
CA ALA A 156 1.20 13.68 -1.30
C ALA A 156 0.31 14.38 -0.24
N ALA A 157 -0.76 13.73 0.22
CA ALA A 157 -1.56 14.23 1.34
C ALA A 157 -0.69 14.55 2.58
N ARG A 158 0.24 13.67 2.94
CA ARG A 158 1.17 13.88 4.06
C ARG A 158 2.17 15.02 3.86
N ILE A 159 2.48 15.41 2.62
CA ILE A 159 3.30 16.60 2.32
C ILE A 159 2.49 17.89 2.48
N HIS A 160 1.19 17.87 2.13
CA HIS A 160 0.29 19.03 2.22
C HIS A 160 -0.47 19.14 3.55
N ALA A 161 -0.31 18.18 4.47
CA ALA A 161 -0.89 18.20 5.80
C ALA A 161 -0.29 19.33 6.67
N THR A 162 -1.10 20.33 6.99
CA THR A 162 -0.69 21.56 7.68
C THR A 162 -0.43 21.34 9.18
N ASN A 163 -1.40 20.81 9.91
CA ASN A 163 -1.35 20.69 11.38
C ASN A 163 -0.69 19.38 11.89
N PRO A 164 -0.23 19.33 13.16
CA PRO A 164 0.40 18.13 13.72
C PRO A 164 -0.49 16.87 13.72
N HIS A 165 -1.80 17.04 13.94
CA HIS A 165 -2.78 15.94 13.98
C HIS A 165 -2.82 15.15 12.65
N LEU A 166 -3.09 15.81 11.53
CA LEU A 166 -3.10 15.20 10.20
C LEU A 166 -1.74 14.61 9.85
N ARG A 167 -0.63 15.24 10.26
CA ARG A 167 0.73 14.73 10.04
C ARG A 167 1.01 13.45 10.82
N VAL A 168 0.45 13.28 12.03
CA VAL A 168 0.50 12.04 12.82
C VAL A 168 -0.37 10.97 12.19
N VAL A 169 -1.64 11.26 11.89
CA VAL A 169 -2.59 10.33 11.24
C VAL A 169 -2.01 9.78 9.94
N LEU A 170 -1.59 10.65 9.03
CA LEU A 170 -1.11 10.24 7.71
C LEU A 170 0.28 9.58 7.78
N ALA A 171 1.13 9.91 8.76
CA ALA A 171 2.37 9.16 9.00
C ALA A 171 2.09 7.74 9.54
N ALA A 172 1.11 7.59 10.44
CA ALA A 172 0.68 6.29 10.94
C ALA A 172 -0.01 5.45 9.87
N TRP A 173 -0.82 6.05 8.99
CA TRP A 173 -1.43 5.35 7.85
C TRP A 173 -0.39 4.93 6.81
N LEU A 174 0.54 5.81 6.43
CA LEU A 174 1.69 5.46 5.58
C LEU A 174 2.57 4.38 6.20
N ARG A 175 2.64 4.29 7.53
CA ARG A 175 3.29 3.20 8.25
C ARG A 175 2.45 1.91 8.20
N TYR A 176 1.12 2.00 8.32
CA TYR A 176 0.22 0.84 8.35
C TYR A 176 0.00 0.17 6.99
N GLU A 177 -0.08 0.92 5.88
CA GLU A 177 0.07 0.35 4.53
C GLU A 177 1.36 -0.49 4.42
N ARG A 178 2.38 -0.04 5.14
CA ARG A 178 3.74 -0.53 5.16
C ARG A 178 4.01 -1.43 6.37
N ARG A 179 2.98 -2.02 6.99
CA ARG A 179 3.07 -2.85 8.23
C ARG A 179 3.69 -4.23 7.99
N GLU A 180 3.38 -4.86 6.86
CA GLU A 180 4.11 -6.02 6.33
C GLU A 180 5.59 -5.69 6.07
N ASP A 181 5.89 -4.39 5.99
CA ASP A 181 7.14 -3.81 5.54
C ASP A 181 7.93 -3.15 6.69
N GLU A 182 7.70 -3.58 7.93
CA GLU A 182 8.38 -3.08 9.12
C GLU A 182 9.34 -4.09 9.76
N PHE A 183 9.92 -3.67 10.89
CA PHE A 183 10.84 -4.45 11.72
C PHE A 183 10.38 -4.34 13.18
N ASP A 184 10.17 -5.47 13.86
CA ASP A 184 9.95 -5.48 15.30
C ASP A 184 11.27 -5.32 16.08
N PRO A 185 11.25 -4.76 17.29
CA PRO A 185 10.07 -4.21 17.97
C PRO A 185 9.64 -2.84 17.41
N THR A 186 8.34 -2.51 17.52
CA THR A 186 7.85 -1.16 17.24
C THR A 186 8.61 -0.12 18.08
N PRO A 187 9.26 0.89 17.45
CA PRO A 187 10.02 1.89 18.19
C PRO A 187 9.10 2.95 18.80
N LEU A 188 9.52 3.47 19.97
CA LEU A 188 8.81 4.43 20.83
C LEU A 188 8.11 5.57 20.06
N PRO A 189 6.98 6.12 20.57
CA PRO A 189 6.21 7.17 19.91
C PRO A 189 7.00 8.41 19.46
N LEU A 190 8.12 8.75 20.10
CA LEU A 190 9.04 9.83 19.70
C LEU A 190 10.49 9.37 19.41
N ALA A 191 10.69 8.10 19.04
CA ALA A 191 12.00 7.56 18.67
C ALA A 191 12.66 8.30 17.48
N PRO A 192 14.00 8.43 17.44
CA PRO A 192 14.69 9.09 16.33
C PRO A 192 14.57 8.31 15.01
N CYS A 193 14.38 9.01 13.88
CA CYS A 193 14.27 8.38 12.56
C CYS A 193 15.61 7.74 12.16
N THR A 194 15.61 6.43 11.88
CA THR A 194 16.83 5.77 11.38
C THR A 194 17.16 6.30 9.98
N PRO A 195 18.40 6.14 9.47
CA PRO A 195 18.72 6.46 8.08
C PRO A 195 17.86 5.70 7.04
N THR A 196 17.22 4.59 7.44
CA THR A 196 16.34 3.75 6.59
C THR A 196 14.85 4.06 6.73
N THR A 197 14.40 4.82 7.74
CA THR A 197 12.98 5.25 7.86
C THR A 197 12.61 6.20 6.71
N PRO A 198 11.48 6.01 6.01
CA PRO A 198 10.99 7.00 5.05
C PRO A 198 10.69 8.34 5.71
N LEU A 199 11.00 9.45 5.02
CA LEU A 199 11.01 10.80 5.60
C LEU A 199 9.64 11.19 6.19
N LEU A 200 8.57 10.90 5.46
CA LEU A 200 7.17 11.17 5.80
C LEU A 200 6.60 10.28 6.92
N GLU A 201 7.26 9.15 7.21
CA GLU A 201 6.87 8.16 8.25
C GLU A 201 7.63 8.37 9.57
N CYS A 202 8.50 9.38 9.63
CA CYS A 202 9.26 9.71 10.84
C CYS A 202 8.32 10.19 11.96
N PRO A 203 8.27 9.53 13.13
CA PRO A 203 7.39 9.92 14.23
C PRO A 203 7.71 11.33 14.76
N ARG A 204 9.00 11.70 14.86
CA ARG A 204 9.41 13.05 15.26
C ARG A 204 9.13 14.11 14.19
N ALA A 205 8.98 13.77 12.92
CA ALA A 205 8.64 14.72 11.84
C ALA A 205 7.13 14.80 11.56
N ALA A 206 6.33 13.88 12.13
CA ALA A 206 4.89 14.06 12.26
C ALA A 206 4.57 15.12 13.31
N VAL A 207 5.15 14.95 14.50
CA VAL A 207 4.95 15.82 15.67
C VAL A 207 5.69 17.16 15.50
N PHE A 208 7.01 17.18 15.38
CA PHE A 208 7.85 18.39 15.50
C PHE A 208 8.21 19.13 14.19
N ALA A 209 7.60 18.80 13.04
CA ALA A 209 7.92 19.53 11.81
C ALA A 209 7.38 20.97 11.85
N SER A 210 8.17 21.93 11.35
CA SER A 210 7.76 23.32 11.19
C SER A 210 6.73 23.49 10.08
N GLU A 211 5.87 24.50 10.20
CA GLU A 211 4.89 24.84 9.17
C GLU A 211 5.59 25.46 7.95
N SER A 212 5.68 24.69 6.86
CA SER A 212 6.31 25.13 5.60
C SER A 212 5.71 24.36 4.41
N PRO A 213 4.59 24.82 3.83
CA PRO A 213 3.97 24.17 2.68
C PRO A 213 4.94 24.09 1.49
N GLY A 214 5.04 22.91 0.85
CA GLY A 214 5.81 22.72 -0.39
C GLY A 214 7.33 22.61 -0.25
N VAL A 215 7.89 22.59 0.96
CA VAL A 215 9.30 22.28 1.21
C VAL A 215 9.46 20.82 1.62
N ASP A 216 10.52 20.13 1.16
CA ASP A 216 10.81 18.74 1.55
C ASP A 216 10.88 18.62 3.10
N PRO A 217 10.04 17.78 3.74
CA PRO A 217 9.83 17.85 5.18
C PRO A 217 11.02 17.29 5.96
N VAL A 218 11.80 18.20 6.55
CA VAL A 218 13.06 17.91 7.25
C VAL A 218 12.83 17.00 8.48
N CYS A 219 13.45 15.80 8.52
CA CYS A 219 13.45 14.98 9.75
C CYS A 219 14.36 15.64 10.80
N PRO A 220 13.85 16.02 12.01
CA PRO A 220 14.67 16.62 13.06
C PRO A 220 15.82 15.72 13.55
N CYS A 221 15.77 14.41 13.25
CA CYS A 221 16.81 13.44 13.61
C CYS A 221 17.93 13.31 12.55
N ARG A 222 17.85 14.02 11.42
CA ARG A 222 18.83 13.95 10.31
C ARG A 222 19.68 15.20 10.16
N HIS A 223 19.32 16.27 10.85
CA HIS A 223 20.15 17.45 10.99
C HIS A 223 20.69 17.48 12.42
N PRO A 224 21.93 17.97 12.65
CA PRO A 224 22.34 18.34 14.00
C PRO A 224 21.37 19.42 14.53
N PRO A 225 21.10 19.46 15.84
CA PRO A 225 20.32 20.56 16.41
C PRO A 225 21.02 21.89 16.08
N PRO A 226 20.27 22.98 15.84
CA PRO A 226 20.87 24.29 15.67
C PRO A 226 21.73 24.61 16.91
N SER A 227 22.89 25.23 16.69
CA SER A 227 23.71 25.75 17.79
C SER A 227 22.82 26.62 18.69
N PRO A 228 22.86 26.43 20.02
CA PRO A 228 21.98 27.18 20.92
C PRO A 228 22.15 28.68 20.67
N PRO A 229 21.05 29.46 20.66
CA PRO A 229 21.13 30.90 20.42
C PRO A 229 22.12 31.50 21.42
N THR A 230 23.15 32.16 20.91
CA THR A 230 24.15 32.80 21.75
C THR A 230 23.43 33.76 22.69
N PRO A 231 23.59 33.64 24.03
CA PRO A 231 22.84 34.48 24.96
C PRO A 231 23.08 35.95 24.60
N PRO A 232 22.02 36.79 24.60
CA PRO A 232 22.14 38.18 24.18
C PRO A 232 23.21 38.86 25.02
N ALA A 233 24.25 39.38 24.36
CA ALA A 233 25.46 39.87 25.02
C ALA A 233 25.10 40.79 26.19
N PRO A 234 25.70 40.60 27.38
CA PRO A 234 25.28 41.28 28.59
C PRO A 234 25.27 42.78 28.37
N ARG A 235 24.10 43.41 28.58
CA ARG A 235 23.89 44.84 28.33
C ARG A 235 24.75 45.65 29.29
N PHE A 236 25.96 46.02 28.85
CA PHE A 236 26.89 46.90 29.55
C PHE A 236 26.14 48.14 30.06
N ARG A 237 25.83 48.17 31.36
CA ARG A 237 25.36 49.38 32.02
C ARG A 237 26.49 50.39 31.96
N ARG A 238 26.23 51.59 31.41
CA ARG A 238 27.22 52.67 31.39
C ARG A 238 27.53 53.09 32.83
N ASN A 239 28.77 52.91 33.24
CA ASN A 239 29.25 53.39 34.53
C ASN A 239 29.10 54.92 34.64
N ILE A 240 28.55 55.37 35.77
CA ILE A 240 28.79 56.71 36.31
C ILE A 240 29.31 56.51 37.75
N SER A 241 30.62 56.74 37.89
CA SER A 241 31.44 56.88 39.11
C SER A 241 30.80 56.70 40.50
N SER A 242 31.35 55.76 41.30
CA SER A 242 32.17 56.11 42.47
C SER A 242 33.05 54.92 42.92
N ALA A 243 34.25 55.20 43.42
CA ALA A 243 35.35 54.25 43.63
C ALA A 243 35.34 53.47 44.98
N TYR A 244 36.20 52.44 45.03
CA TYR A 244 36.56 51.56 46.17
C TYR A 244 35.43 50.60 46.61
N HIS A 245 35.63 49.27 46.71
CA HIS A 245 36.81 48.51 47.13
C HIS A 245 37.16 47.28 46.24
N THR A 246 38.21 46.54 46.60
CA THR A 246 38.67 45.30 45.97
C THR A 246 38.58 44.10 46.92
N GLY A 247 38.03 42.97 46.47
CA GLY A 247 38.20 41.68 47.16
C GLY A 247 37.17 40.62 46.76
N GLU A 248 37.68 39.39 46.62
CA GLU A 248 36.96 38.11 46.71
C GLU A 248 36.03 37.71 45.54
N GLU A 249 35.70 36.41 45.50
CA GLU A 249 35.15 35.70 44.34
C GLU A 249 33.65 35.47 44.53
N ASP A 250 32.85 36.51 44.27
CA ASP A 250 31.40 36.42 44.34
C ASP A 250 30.84 35.43 43.31
N GLY A 251 30.27 34.32 43.80
CA GLY A 251 29.29 33.55 43.03
C GLY A 251 27.98 34.34 42.91
N ASP A 252 27.23 34.16 41.82
CA ASP A 252 26.05 34.96 41.51
C ASP A 252 25.05 35.03 42.69
N GLU A 253 24.97 36.19 43.36
CA GLU A 253 23.94 36.44 44.39
C GLU A 253 22.55 36.35 43.75
N GLU A 254 21.72 35.38 44.16
CA GLU A 254 20.34 35.31 43.69
C GLU A 254 19.55 36.55 44.13
N THR A 255 19.35 37.50 43.21
CA THR A 255 18.61 38.76 43.44
C THR A 255 17.08 38.54 43.54
N ASN A 256 16.67 37.72 44.50
CA ASN A 256 15.27 37.45 44.82
C ASN A 256 14.60 38.67 45.45
N ASP A 257 13.78 39.39 44.68
CA ASP A 257 13.02 40.58 45.12
C ASP A 257 11.51 40.32 45.33
N LEU A 258 11.08 39.06 45.20
CA LEU A 258 9.69 38.64 45.25
C LEU A 258 9.52 37.28 45.94
N TRP A 259 8.53 37.17 46.82
CA TRP A 259 8.16 35.94 47.52
C TRP A 259 6.69 35.63 47.29
N PHE A 260 6.39 34.46 46.71
CA PHE A 260 5.04 33.93 46.65
C PHE A 260 4.77 33.07 47.88
N VAL A 261 3.69 33.37 48.60
CA VAL A 261 3.27 32.66 49.82
C VAL A 261 2.20 31.66 49.44
N ILE A 262 2.44 30.37 49.72
CA ILE A 262 1.54 29.27 49.40
C ILE A 262 1.37 28.43 50.67
N GLY A 263 0.23 28.63 51.34
CA GLY A 263 -0.01 28.13 52.70
C GLY A 263 0.98 28.75 53.68
N GLU A 264 1.79 27.92 54.33
CA GLU A 264 2.84 28.35 55.27
C GLU A 264 4.23 28.47 54.60
N VAL A 265 4.34 28.25 53.29
CA VAL A 265 5.63 28.19 52.57
C VAL A 265 5.82 29.41 51.68
N GLU A 266 6.94 30.12 51.88
CA GLU A 266 7.38 31.19 50.98
C GLU A 266 8.31 30.63 49.89
N VAL A 267 8.10 31.04 48.63
CA VAL A 267 8.90 30.65 47.46
C VAL A 267 9.55 31.90 46.87
N ALA A 268 10.88 31.99 46.97
CA ALA A 268 11.66 33.13 46.49
C ALA A 268 11.81 33.10 44.95
N CYS A 269 11.53 34.24 44.32
CA CYS A 269 11.48 34.45 42.88
C CYS A 269 12.13 35.79 42.52
N GLU A 270 12.47 35.97 41.24
CA GLU A 270 12.78 37.28 40.69
C GLU A 270 11.54 37.84 39.97
N ARG A 271 11.10 39.05 40.34
CA ARG A 271 9.96 39.75 39.75
C ARG A 271 10.12 39.96 38.26
N SER A 272 11.32 40.30 37.80
CA SER A 272 11.58 40.62 36.39
C SER A 272 11.38 39.38 35.50
N CYS A 273 11.89 38.22 35.95
CA CYS A 273 11.70 36.92 35.33
C CYS A 273 10.22 36.48 35.31
N ILE A 274 9.53 36.51 36.46
CA ILE A 274 8.11 36.09 36.51
C ILE A 274 7.23 37.02 35.66
N ALA A 275 7.47 38.32 35.68
CA ALA A 275 6.78 39.30 34.84
C ALA A 275 7.03 39.13 33.33
N ALA A 276 8.11 38.45 32.94
CA ALA A 276 8.43 38.15 31.54
C ALA A 276 7.73 36.89 31.01
N LEU A 277 7.22 36.01 31.89
CA LEU A 277 6.53 34.77 31.49
C LEU A 277 5.24 35.03 30.70
N SER A 278 4.47 36.05 31.10
CA SER A 278 3.19 36.37 30.45
C SER A 278 2.75 37.82 30.67
N LYS A 279 1.83 38.27 29.80
CA LYS A 279 1.21 39.59 29.92
C LYS A 279 0.34 39.75 31.19
N PRO A 280 -0.40 38.73 31.66
CA PRO A 280 -0.97 38.72 33.01
C PRO A 280 0.06 38.99 34.11
N PHE A 281 1.18 38.26 34.18
CA PHE A 281 2.19 38.49 35.23
C PHE A 281 2.87 39.86 35.12
N SER A 282 3.17 40.32 33.90
CA SER A 282 3.67 41.67 33.65
C SER A 282 2.74 42.74 34.24
N THR A 283 1.43 42.57 34.04
CA THR A 283 0.41 43.51 34.54
C THR A 283 0.22 43.40 36.06
N LEU A 284 0.31 42.21 36.64
CA LEU A 284 0.22 41.99 38.09
C LEU A 284 1.39 42.63 38.85
N LEU A 285 2.62 42.45 38.35
CA LEU A 285 3.85 42.77 39.07
C LEU A 285 4.39 44.18 38.81
N TYR A 286 4.01 44.81 37.70
CA TYR A 286 4.42 46.18 37.33
C TYR A 286 3.24 47.12 36.93
N GLY A 287 2.00 46.63 36.91
CA GLY A 287 0.81 47.45 36.66
C GLY A 287 0.22 48.08 37.92
N GLY A 288 -0.99 48.62 37.79
CA GLY A 288 -1.71 49.36 38.86
C GLY A 288 -2.36 48.52 39.96
N PHE A 289 -2.02 47.24 40.08
CA PHE A 289 -2.53 46.34 41.13
C PHE A 289 -1.84 46.60 42.48
N ALA A 290 -2.47 46.22 43.59
CA ALA A 290 -1.88 46.41 44.93
C ALA A 290 -0.62 45.52 45.13
N GLU A 291 -0.59 44.41 44.40
CA GLU A 291 0.44 43.39 44.36
C GLU A 291 1.76 43.92 43.78
N SER A 292 1.73 44.88 42.85
CA SER A 292 2.95 45.47 42.29
C SER A 292 3.77 46.25 43.32
N GLN A 293 3.14 46.74 44.39
CA GLN A 293 3.80 47.43 45.52
C GLN A 293 4.22 46.48 46.65
N ARG A 294 3.96 45.18 46.54
CA ARG A 294 4.30 44.17 47.55
C ARG A 294 5.53 43.36 47.15
N TYR A 295 6.30 42.94 48.15
CA TYR A 295 7.37 41.94 48.01
C TYR A 295 6.88 40.53 48.38
N ARG A 296 5.77 40.41 49.13
CA ARG A 296 5.08 39.15 49.43
C ARG A 296 3.68 39.14 48.81
N ILE A 297 3.37 38.12 48.02
CA ILE A 297 2.07 37.94 47.35
C ILE A 297 1.51 36.56 47.75
N ASP A 298 0.27 36.51 48.21
CA ASP A 298 -0.42 35.25 48.54
C ASP A 298 -0.95 34.58 47.26
N PHE A 299 -0.53 33.35 47.00
CA PHE A 299 -0.95 32.48 45.89
C PHE A 299 -1.60 31.18 46.40
N SER A 300 -1.94 31.10 47.70
CA SER A 300 -2.48 29.90 48.36
C SER A 300 -3.83 29.39 47.81
N ARG A 301 -4.48 30.16 46.94
CA ARG A 301 -5.76 29.84 46.30
C ARG A 301 -5.65 29.60 44.80
N ASP A 302 -4.45 29.69 44.24
CA ASP A 302 -4.26 29.76 42.79
C ASP A 302 -4.05 28.41 42.09
N GLY A 303 -4.11 27.30 42.85
CA GLY A 303 -4.04 25.94 42.30
C GLY A 303 -2.62 25.45 42.03
N ILE A 304 -1.62 25.99 42.75
CA ILE A 304 -0.22 25.58 42.61
C ILE A 304 0.42 25.33 43.98
N THR A 305 1.15 24.21 44.11
CA THR A 305 1.90 23.86 45.31
C THR A 305 3.20 24.67 45.43
N PRO A 306 3.84 24.69 46.62
CA PRO A 306 5.20 25.19 46.75
C PRO A 306 6.24 24.40 45.93
N ARG A 307 5.90 23.25 45.33
CA ARG A 307 6.80 22.52 44.42
C ARG A 307 6.64 23.01 42.98
N GLY A 308 5.41 23.11 42.48
CA GLY A 308 5.11 23.72 41.18
C GLY A 308 5.65 25.14 41.09
N MET A 309 5.43 25.98 42.11
CA MET A 309 5.90 27.37 42.04
C MET A 309 7.43 27.51 42.04
N ARG A 310 8.17 26.53 42.62
CA ARG A 310 9.63 26.46 42.47
C ARG A 310 10.05 26.08 41.05
N ALA A 311 9.27 25.24 40.36
CA ALA A 311 9.50 24.93 38.95
C ALA A 311 9.23 26.14 38.04
N VAL A 312 8.15 26.89 38.30
CA VAL A 312 7.86 28.19 37.64
C VAL A 312 9.02 29.18 37.85
N ALA A 313 9.50 29.32 39.10
CA ALA A 313 10.63 30.18 39.42
C ALA A 313 11.91 29.77 38.68
N ALA A 314 12.27 28.48 38.73
CA ALA A 314 13.44 27.94 38.04
C ALA A 314 13.36 28.14 36.51
N PHE A 315 12.20 27.88 35.91
CA PHE A 315 11.96 28.12 34.48
C PHE A 315 12.08 29.62 34.14
N SER A 316 11.54 30.51 34.97
CA SER A 316 11.57 31.96 34.71
C SER A 316 12.98 32.55 34.65
N ARG A 317 13.96 31.97 35.37
CA ARG A 317 15.37 32.38 35.33
C ARG A 317 16.16 31.72 34.19
N HIS A 318 15.94 30.43 33.93
CA HIS A 318 16.82 29.62 33.08
C HIS A 318 16.21 29.19 31.73
N GLY A 319 14.90 29.37 31.53
CA GLY A 319 14.17 28.89 30.36
C GLY A 319 14.07 27.36 30.24
N ARG A 320 14.17 26.62 31.36
CA ARG A 320 14.23 25.15 31.40
C ARG A 320 13.43 24.54 32.56
N LEU A 321 12.92 23.33 32.32
CA LEU A 321 12.14 22.52 33.26
C LEU A 321 12.90 21.23 33.62
N ASP A 322 13.80 21.37 34.57
CA ASP A 322 14.74 20.32 34.99
C ASP A 322 14.13 19.41 36.07
N ASP A 323 14.02 18.12 35.76
CA ASP A 323 13.73 16.95 36.61
C ASP A 323 12.72 17.09 37.78
N PHE A 324 11.61 17.76 37.50
CA PHE A 324 10.38 17.64 38.30
C PHE A 324 9.59 16.36 37.94
N PRO A 325 8.82 15.76 38.89
CA PRO A 325 7.93 14.64 38.59
C PRO A 325 6.74 15.04 37.72
N THR A 326 6.12 14.06 37.06
CA THR A 326 4.96 14.24 36.17
C THR A 326 3.85 15.07 36.81
N ASP A 327 3.41 14.75 38.03
CA ASP A 327 2.36 15.48 38.76
C ASP A 327 2.67 16.98 38.92
N THR A 328 3.95 17.32 39.10
CA THR A 328 4.40 18.71 39.22
C THR A 328 4.47 19.41 37.86
N ILE A 329 4.80 18.68 36.79
CA ILE A 329 4.80 19.22 35.41
C ILE A 329 3.35 19.47 34.95
N LEU A 330 2.42 18.58 35.30
CA LEU A 330 0.98 18.72 35.05
C LEU A 330 0.39 19.92 35.82
N GLU A 331 0.71 20.07 37.10
CA GLU A 331 0.36 21.27 37.88
C GLU A 331 0.88 22.56 37.24
N VAL A 332 2.13 22.55 36.76
CA VAL A 332 2.75 23.72 36.11
C VAL A 332 2.16 23.97 34.71
N LEU A 333 1.69 22.93 34.00
CA LEU A 333 0.95 23.05 32.75
C LEU A 333 -0.39 23.78 32.98
N ALA A 334 -1.19 23.32 33.94
CA ALA A 334 -2.46 23.96 34.32
C ALA A 334 -2.28 25.43 34.73
N PHE A 335 -1.26 25.70 35.55
CA PHE A 335 -0.85 27.05 35.90
C PHE A 335 -0.43 27.88 34.67
N SER A 336 0.32 27.30 33.73
CA SER A 336 0.77 28.00 32.52
C SER A 336 -0.39 28.42 31.61
N ASN A 337 -1.42 27.58 31.45
CA ASN A 337 -2.65 27.95 30.74
C ASN A 337 -3.39 29.07 31.46
N LYS A 338 -3.66 28.88 32.76
CA LYS A 338 -4.40 29.84 33.60
C LYS A 338 -3.80 31.26 33.57
N PHE A 339 -2.48 31.38 33.45
CA PHE A 339 -1.77 32.66 33.41
C PHE A 339 -1.21 33.04 32.03
N CYS A 340 -1.57 32.31 30.96
CA CYS A 340 -1.15 32.53 29.56
C CYS A 340 0.38 32.62 29.36
N CYS A 341 1.11 31.70 29.99
CA CYS A 341 2.55 31.60 29.97
C CYS A 341 3.02 30.68 28.83
N GLU A 342 2.78 31.04 27.57
CA GLU A 342 2.95 30.16 26.40
C GLU A 342 4.30 29.39 26.39
N GLY A 343 5.43 30.08 26.58
CA GLY A 343 6.74 29.40 26.58
C GLY A 343 6.97 28.42 27.74
N LEU A 344 6.24 28.57 28.86
CA LEU A 344 6.20 27.60 29.95
C LEU A 344 5.27 26.44 29.61
N LYS A 345 4.13 26.71 28.97
CA LYS A 345 3.20 25.70 28.45
C LYS A 345 3.91 24.79 27.45
N ASP A 346 4.56 25.37 26.44
CA ASP A 346 5.36 24.66 25.44
C ASP A 346 6.41 23.76 26.11
N ALA A 347 7.08 24.24 27.15
CA ALA A 347 8.11 23.47 27.86
C ALA A 347 7.52 22.31 28.68
N CYS A 348 6.35 22.49 29.31
CA CYS A 348 5.61 21.40 29.95
C CYS A 348 5.12 20.36 28.93
N ASP A 349 4.47 20.81 27.85
CA ASP A 349 3.93 19.96 26.78
C ASP A 349 5.06 19.13 26.13
N ASN A 350 6.20 19.75 25.82
CA ASN A 350 7.41 19.07 25.38
C ASN A 350 7.94 18.05 26.41
N LYS A 351 8.00 18.39 27.71
CA LYS A 351 8.51 17.47 28.74
C LYS A 351 7.58 16.24 28.86
N LEU A 352 6.26 16.45 28.91
CA LEU A 352 5.25 15.39 29.02
C LEU A 352 5.20 14.50 27.78
N ALA A 353 5.24 15.07 26.57
CA ALA A 353 5.26 14.29 25.33
C ALA A 353 6.47 13.33 25.25
N ASN A 354 7.64 13.71 25.79
CA ASN A 354 8.80 12.82 25.84
C ASN A 354 8.73 11.74 26.95
N LEU A 355 7.69 11.74 27.80
CA LEU A 355 7.41 10.63 28.75
C LEU A 355 6.58 9.50 28.11
N VAL A 356 5.85 9.77 27.02
CA VAL A 356 4.97 8.78 26.37
C VAL A 356 5.80 7.70 25.66
N SER A 357 5.98 6.55 26.32
CA SER A 357 6.78 5.42 25.82
C SER A 357 5.93 4.35 25.11
N GLY A 358 4.66 4.19 25.50
CA GLY A 358 3.70 3.28 24.87
C GLY A 358 2.23 3.66 25.11
N VAL A 359 1.32 2.73 24.83
CA VAL A 359 -0.14 2.91 24.95
C VAL A 359 -0.57 3.21 26.39
N ASP A 360 0.04 2.59 27.40
CA ASP A 360 -0.35 2.76 28.81
C ASP A 360 0.00 4.16 29.34
N ASP A 361 1.17 4.71 28.97
CA ASP A 361 1.54 6.10 29.28
C ASP A 361 0.62 7.08 28.56
N ALA A 362 0.28 6.77 27.30
CA ALA A 362 -0.61 7.61 26.49
C ALA A 362 -2.02 7.68 27.07
N LEU A 363 -2.59 6.54 27.52
CA LEU A 363 -3.86 6.50 28.24
C LEU A 363 -3.79 7.27 29.57
N SER A 364 -2.64 7.24 30.26
CA SER A 364 -2.45 7.93 31.55
C SER A 364 -2.31 9.46 31.43
N LEU A 365 -2.12 9.99 30.22
CA LEU A 365 -1.82 11.41 29.97
C LEU A 365 -2.73 12.08 28.93
N ILE A 366 -3.51 11.33 28.15
CA ILE A 366 -4.34 11.88 27.06
C ILE A 366 -5.41 12.85 27.57
N ASP A 367 -6.19 12.47 28.58
CA ASP A 367 -7.31 13.28 29.08
C ASP A 367 -6.83 14.65 29.59
N LEU A 368 -5.76 14.65 30.40
CA LEU A 368 -5.10 15.88 30.89
C LEU A 368 -4.52 16.72 29.74
N GLY A 369 -4.04 16.07 28.67
CA GLY A 369 -3.58 16.76 27.46
C GLY A 369 -4.71 17.41 26.67
N LEU A 370 -5.92 16.82 26.69
CA LEU A 370 -7.12 17.39 26.08
C LEU A 370 -7.67 18.55 26.93
N GLU A 371 -7.80 18.37 28.25
CA GLU A 371 -8.26 19.40 29.20
C GLU A 371 -7.39 20.67 29.15
N GLU A 372 -6.06 20.50 29.12
CA GLU A 372 -5.09 21.61 29.13
C GLU A 372 -4.66 22.07 27.72
N ALA A 373 -5.33 21.59 26.67
CA ALA A 373 -5.03 21.89 25.26
C ALA A 373 -3.52 21.78 24.94
N ALA A 374 -2.90 20.67 25.36
CA ALA A 374 -1.49 20.35 25.17
C ALA A 374 -1.30 19.59 23.86
N HIS A 375 -1.33 20.32 22.76
CA HIS A 375 -1.43 19.75 21.41
C HIS A 375 -0.27 18.79 21.06
N LEU A 376 0.93 18.97 21.62
CA LEU A 376 2.07 18.09 21.34
C LEU A 376 1.96 16.75 22.08
N LEU A 377 1.54 16.77 23.33
CA LEU A 377 1.22 15.60 24.15
C LEU A 377 0.09 14.80 23.52
N VAL A 378 -1.04 15.45 23.18
CA VAL A 378 -2.18 14.80 22.53
C VAL A 378 -1.77 14.17 21.20
N ALA A 379 -1.04 14.89 20.34
CA ALA A 379 -0.52 14.35 19.09
C ALA A 379 0.43 13.16 19.32
N THR A 380 1.18 13.14 20.43
CA THR A 380 2.08 12.03 20.77
C THR A 380 1.33 10.82 21.34
N CYS A 381 0.29 11.02 22.15
CA CYS A 381 -0.59 9.96 22.64
C CYS A 381 -1.37 9.31 21.49
N LEU A 382 -1.96 10.11 20.59
CA LEU A 382 -2.56 9.62 19.35
C LEU A 382 -1.52 8.89 18.48
N GLN A 383 -0.28 9.41 18.40
CA GLN A 383 0.80 8.71 17.71
C GLN A 383 1.14 7.36 18.34
N ALA A 384 1.03 7.18 19.67
CA ALA A 384 1.18 5.87 20.30
C ALA A 384 0.05 4.91 19.87
N PHE A 385 -1.22 5.32 20.03
CA PHE A 385 -2.38 4.48 19.69
C PHE A 385 -2.39 4.07 18.22
N LEU A 386 -2.21 5.02 17.29
CA LEU A 386 -2.22 4.76 15.85
C LEU A 386 -1.01 3.93 15.38
N ARG A 387 0.07 3.89 16.15
CA ARG A 387 1.27 3.09 15.86
C ARG A 387 1.17 1.63 16.31
N GLU A 388 0.18 1.25 17.10
CA GLU A 388 -0.05 -0.14 17.51
C GLU A 388 -1.27 -0.79 16.84
N LEU A 389 -1.91 -0.11 15.88
CA LEU A 389 -3.01 -0.65 15.09
C LEU A 389 -2.61 -1.97 14.38
N PRO A 390 -3.45 -3.02 14.42
CA PRO A 390 -4.82 -3.04 14.95
C PRO A 390 -4.94 -3.22 16.48
N LYS A 391 -3.87 -3.65 17.15
CA LYS A 391 -3.88 -4.12 18.56
C LYS A 391 -4.44 -3.09 19.54
N SER A 392 -4.20 -1.80 19.29
CA SER A 392 -4.69 -0.70 20.11
C SER A 392 -6.23 -0.57 20.10
N LEU A 393 -6.93 -0.96 19.03
CA LEU A 393 -8.40 -1.01 19.00
C LEU A 393 -8.98 -2.18 19.83
N SER A 394 -8.15 -3.15 20.22
CA SER A 394 -8.53 -4.22 21.15
C SER A 394 -8.38 -3.83 22.62
N ASN A 395 -7.77 -2.67 22.92
CA ASN A 395 -7.75 -2.10 24.27
C ASN A 395 -9.10 -1.36 24.52
N PRO A 396 -9.84 -1.69 25.60
CA PRO A 396 -11.19 -1.18 25.81
C PRO A 396 -11.26 0.33 26.14
N ASP A 397 -10.19 0.92 26.64
CA ASP A 397 -10.12 2.34 26.99
C ASP A 397 -9.71 3.18 25.76
N VAL A 398 -8.75 2.70 24.96
CA VAL A 398 -8.45 3.29 23.63
C VAL A 398 -9.67 3.20 22.71
N ALA A 399 -10.37 2.06 22.69
CA ALA A 399 -11.59 1.88 21.91
C ALA A 399 -12.71 2.82 22.39
N ARG A 400 -12.83 3.07 23.70
CA ARG A 400 -13.78 4.07 24.24
C ARG A 400 -13.45 5.47 23.72
N LEU A 401 -12.21 5.93 23.89
CA LEU A 401 -11.78 7.25 23.43
C LEU A 401 -12.00 7.46 21.93
N LEU A 402 -11.61 6.49 21.09
CA LEU A 402 -11.65 6.66 19.64
C LEU A 402 -13.05 6.43 19.04
N CYS A 403 -13.85 5.49 19.56
CA CYS A 403 -15.08 5.04 18.88
C CYS A 403 -16.38 5.64 19.43
N SER A 404 -16.41 6.03 20.71
CA SER A 404 -17.63 6.55 21.34
C SER A 404 -17.95 7.98 20.89
N PRO A 405 -19.24 8.41 20.87
CA PRO A 405 -19.59 9.79 20.59
C PRO A 405 -19.07 10.74 21.68
N GLU A 406 -19.03 10.30 22.95
CA GLU A 406 -18.43 11.08 24.03
C GLU A 406 -16.92 11.29 23.79
N GLY A 407 -16.21 10.25 23.32
CA GLY A 407 -14.80 10.35 22.96
C GLY A 407 -14.53 11.28 21.76
N LEU A 408 -15.43 11.29 20.77
CA LEU A 408 -15.39 12.26 19.68
C LEU A 408 -15.51 13.69 20.21
N GLU A 409 -16.48 13.98 21.07
CA GLU A 409 -16.69 15.32 21.66
C GLU A 409 -15.44 15.80 22.43
N HIS A 410 -14.81 14.93 23.23
CA HIS A 410 -13.56 15.28 23.95
C HIS A 410 -12.37 15.55 23.00
N LEU A 411 -12.26 14.81 21.90
CA LEU A 411 -11.23 15.04 20.88
C LEU A 411 -11.48 16.32 20.07
N ASP A 412 -12.75 16.63 19.78
CA ASP A 412 -13.17 17.78 18.98
C ASP A 412 -12.94 19.11 19.70
N ILE A 413 -13.26 19.17 21.01
CA ILE A 413 -12.97 20.33 21.89
C ILE A 413 -11.50 20.74 21.83
N ALA A 414 -10.58 19.78 21.67
CA ALA A 414 -9.14 20.03 21.56
C ALA A 414 -8.63 20.19 20.11
N GLY A 415 -9.49 20.08 19.10
CA GLY A 415 -9.13 20.16 17.67
C GLY A 415 -8.44 18.92 17.09
N ASN A 416 -8.65 17.74 17.67
CA ASN A 416 -8.01 16.48 17.30
C ASN A 416 -8.95 15.48 16.59
N VAL A 417 -10.02 15.99 15.98
CA VAL A 417 -10.92 15.23 15.09
C VAL A 417 -10.59 15.55 13.63
N SER A 418 -10.71 14.54 12.75
CA SER A 418 -10.62 14.75 11.30
C SER A 418 -11.21 13.57 10.52
N PHE A 419 -11.71 13.83 9.30
CA PHE A 419 -12.09 12.76 8.37
C PHE A 419 -10.95 11.77 8.14
N ALA A 420 -9.71 12.25 8.02
CA ALA A 420 -8.53 11.41 7.82
C ALA A 420 -8.28 10.42 8.98
N LEU A 421 -8.49 10.84 10.24
CA LEU A 421 -8.37 9.95 11.41
C LEU A 421 -9.37 8.79 11.29
N TYR A 422 -10.65 9.12 11.09
CA TYR A 422 -11.71 8.13 11.08
C TYR A 422 -11.73 7.27 9.82
N TYR A 423 -11.24 7.78 8.68
CA TYR A 423 -11.09 6.99 7.45
C TYR A 423 -9.99 5.95 7.64
N PHE A 424 -8.85 6.33 8.23
CA PHE A 424 -7.79 5.37 8.57
C PHE A 424 -8.25 4.33 9.60
N LEU A 425 -8.88 4.75 10.70
CA LEU A 425 -9.38 3.82 11.73
C LEU A 425 -10.45 2.86 11.17
N SER A 426 -11.38 3.36 10.36
CA SER A 426 -12.40 2.52 9.71
C SER A 426 -11.79 1.55 8.71
N TYR A 427 -10.82 1.98 7.90
CA TYR A 427 -10.07 1.12 6.99
C TYR A 427 -9.42 -0.05 7.75
N VAL A 428 -8.77 0.21 8.90
CA VAL A 428 -8.18 -0.83 9.76
C VAL A 428 -9.25 -1.77 10.31
N ALA A 429 -10.33 -1.23 10.88
CA ALA A 429 -11.40 -2.05 11.46
C ALA A 429 -12.11 -2.95 10.43
N MET A 430 -12.24 -2.47 9.18
CA MET A 430 -12.78 -3.25 8.06
C MET A 430 -11.79 -4.31 7.52
N GLU A 431 -10.48 -4.08 7.64
CA GLU A 431 -9.44 -5.07 7.27
C GLU A 431 -9.34 -6.22 8.32
N GLU A 432 -9.69 -5.96 9.58
CA GLU A 432 -9.70 -6.97 10.67
C GLU A 432 -11.04 -7.73 10.80
N ASP A 433 -12.17 -7.03 10.99
CA ASP A 433 -13.52 -7.63 10.98
C ASP A 433 -14.59 -6.62 10.53
N ILE A 434 -15.02 -6.75 9.27
CA ILE A 434 -16.09 -5.95 8.67
C ILE A 434 -17.46 -6.06 9.39
N ARG A 435 -17.70 -7.08 10.22
CA ARG A 435 -18.98 -7.26 10.94
C ARG A 435 -18.97 -6.70 12.37
N SER A 436 -17.81 -6.31 12.89
CA SER A 436 -17.65 -5.90 14.30
C SER A 436 -18.48 -4.64 14.64
N ASN A 437 -18.81 -4.47 15.93
CA ASN A 437 -19.44 -3.23 16.40
C ASN A 437 -18.47 -2.04 16.35
N THR A 438 -17.17 -2.27 16.59
CA THR A 438 -16.12 -1.24 16.48
C THR A 438 -16.07 -0.65 15.07
N THR A 439 -16.22 -1.49 14.05
CA THR A 439 -16.26 -1.10 12.64
C THR A 439 -17.47 -0.23 12.32
N VAL A 440 -18.65 -0.54 12.89
CA VAL A 440 -19.84 0.32 12.78
C VAL A 440 -19.59 1.67 13.45
N MET A 441 -19.15 1.68 14.71
CA MET A 441 -18.95 2.91 15.48
C MET A 441 -17.94 3.85 14.80
N LEU A 442 -16.82 3.33 14.31
CA LEU A 442 -15.81 4.14 13.60
C LEU A 442 -16.34 4.73 12.28
N LEU A 443 -17.21 4.00 11.57
CA LEU A 443 -17.87 4.51 10.36
C LEU A 443 -18.98 5.53 10.65
N GLU A 444 -19.64 5.46 11.81
CA GLU A 444 -20.55 6.51 12.27
C GLU A 444 -19.77 7.81 12.57
N ARG A 445 -18.66 7.71 13.33
CA ARG A 445 -17.74 8.85 13.55
C ARG A 445 -17.20 9.40 12.22
N LEU A 446 -16.86 8.53 11.26
CA LEU A 446 -16.41 8.93 9.92
C LEU A 446 -17.47 9.73 9.16
N ARG A 447 -18.74 9.32 9.23
CA ARG A 447 -19.88 10.02 8.64
C ARG A 447 -20.12 11.38 9.30
N GLU A 448 -19.94 11.47 10.62
CA GLU A 448 -20.05 12.72 11.38
C GLU A 448 -18.93 13.70 11.01
N CYS A 449 -17.73 13.20 10.72
CA CYS A 449 -16.58 13.98 10.23
C CYS A 449 -16.61 14.27 8.71
N ALA A 450 -17.65 13.89 7.98
CA ALA A 450 -17.70 14.00 6.52
C ALA A 450 -18.33 15.33 6.08
N GLU A 451 -17.50 16.28 5.64
CA GLU A 451 -17.94 17.59 5.15
C GLU A 451 -18.18 17.57 3.63
N LEU A 452 -17.22 17.06 2.87
CA LEU A 452 -17.22 17.06 1.41
C LEU A 452 -18.18 16.00 0.82
N PRO A 453 -18.75 16.20 -0.38
CA PRO A 453 -19.66 15.23 -0.98
C PRO A 453 -19.06 13.83 -1.15
N TRP A 454 -17.79 13.73 -1.60
CA TRP A 454 -17.12 12.43 -1.78
C TRP A 454 -16.87 11.70 -0.44
N GLN A 455 -16.64 12.45 0.65
CA GLN A 455 -16.47 11.91 2.00
C GLN A 455 -17.79 11.27 2.48
N LYS A 456 -18.92 11.96 2.27
CA LYS A 456 -20.27 11.47 2.61
C LYS A 456 -20.65 10.24 1.78
N GLN A 457 -20.45 10.30 0.46
CA GLN A 457 -20.63 9.18 -0.47
C GLN A 457 -19.90 7.92 0.02
N LEU A 458 -18.62 8.07 0.39
CA LEU A 458 -17.78 6.97 0.86
C LEU A 458 -18.28 6.40 2.21
N ALA A 459 -18.48 7.26 3.22
CA ALA A 459 -18.87 6.83 4.57
C ALA A 459 -20.23 6.11 4.58
N LEU A 460 -21.23 6.67 3.88
CA LEU A 460 -22.57 6.07 3.74
C LEU A 460 -22.51 4.74 2.96
N HIS A 461 -21.69 4.64 1.91
CA HIS A 461 -21.50 3.40 1.17
C HIS A 461 -20.83 2.31 2.03
N GLN A 462 -19.81 2.65 2.81
CA GLN A 462 -19.13 1.72 3.71
C GLN A 462 -20.04 1.23 4.84
N LEU A 463 -20.86 2.11 5.44
CA LEU A 463 -21.92 1.71 6.38
C LEU A 463 -22.91 0.73 5.72
N GLY A 464 -23.35 1.01 4.49
CA GLY A 464 -24.21 0.09 3.73
C GLY A 464 -23.59 -1.29 3.54
N CYS A 465 -22.30 -1.36 3.19
CA CYS A 465 -21.57 -2.62 3.03
C CYS A 465 -21.42 -3.40 4.34
N VAL A 466 -21.08 -2.73 5.45
CA VAL A 466 -20.99 -3.34 6.79
C VAL A 466 -22.35 -3.91 7.22
N MET A 467 -23.43 -3.15 7.09
CA MET A 467 -24.76 -3.63 7.44
C MET A 467 -25.25 -4.77 6.52
N LEU A 468 -24.84 -4.79 5.25
CA LEU A 468 -25.12 -5.90 4.34
C LEU A 468 -24.44 -7.19 4.79
N GLU A 469 -23.16 -7.12 5.19
CA GLU A 469 -22.39 -8.26 5.69
C GLU A 469 -22.83 -8.75 7.08
N ARG A 470 -23.38 -7.86 7.91
CA ARG A 470 -24.05 -8.22 9.19
C ARG A 470 -25.42 -8.87 8.97
N GLY A 471 -25.99 -8.80 7.77
CA GLY A 471 -27.32 -9.31 7.44
C GLY A 471 -28.47 -8.33 7.76
N GLU A 472 -28.15 -7.09 8.12
CA GLU A 472 -29.09 -6.03 8.51
C GLU A 472 -29.68 -5.34 7.26
N PHE A 473 -30.30 -6.15 6.39
CA PHE A 473 -30.68 -5.78 5.02
C PHE A 473 -31.69 -4.63 4.89
N LYS A 474 -32.37 -4.24 5.98
CA LYS A 474 -33.26 -3.07 5.96
C LYS A 474 -32.45 -1.78 6.03
N ASP A 475 -31.47 -1.75 6.92
CA ASP A 475 -30.74 -0.56 7.31
C ASP A 475 -29.52 -0.37 6.40
N ALA A 476 -28.93 -1.48 5.92
CA ALA A 476 -28.05 -1.50 4.73
C ALA A 476 -28.71 -0.82 3.51
N GLN A 477 -30.00 -1.11 3.24
CA GLN A 477 -30.72 -0.47 2.14
C GLN A 477 -30.82 1.05 2.33
N GLY A 478 -31.09 1.51 3.56
CA GLY A 478 -31.16 2.93 3.90
C GLY A 478 -29.84 3.64 3.64
N TRP A 479 -28.73 3.15 4.20
CA TRP A 479 -27.40 3.73 3.99
C TRP A 479 -26.99 3.77 2.51
N PHE A 480 -27.32 2.73 1.73
CA PHE A 480 -27.08 2.77 0.29
C PHE A 480 -28.01 3.75 -0.46
N GLU A 481 -29.26 3.94 -0.04
CA GLU A 481 -30.18 4.91 -0.64
C GLU A 481 -29.76 6.36 -0.30
N ASP A 482 -29.26 6.63 0.90
CA ASP A 482 -28.64 7.89 1.29
C ASP A 482 -27.34 8.16 0.51
N ALA A 483 -26.49 7.14 0.34
CA ALA A 483 -25.27 7.27 -0.47
C ALA A 483 -25.55 7.62 -1.95
N ILE A 484 -26.68 7.14 -2.51
CA ILE A 484 -27.14 7.54 -3.85
C ILE A 484 -27.60 9.00 -3.87
N ALA A 485 -28.26 9.48 -2.81
CA ALA A 485 -28.68 10.88 -2.70
C ALA A 485 -27.50 11.86 -2.68
N GLU A 486 -26.39 11.49 -2.04
CA GLU A 486 -25.10 12.22 -2.09
C GLU A 486 -24.35 12.03 -3.43
N GLY A 487 -24.80 11.11 -4.31
CA GLY A 487 -24.29 10.93 -5.68
C GLY A 487 -23.56 9.61 -5.99
N HIS A 488 -23.42 8.70 -5.02
CA HIS A 488 -22.67 7.44 -5.21
C HIS A 488 -23.48 6.37 -5.94
N MET A 489 -23.58 6.48 -7.26
CA MET A 489 -24.41 5.58 -8.09
C MET A 489 -24.06 4.08 -7.99
N TYR A 490 -22.83 3.70 -7.63
CA TYR A 490 -22.46 2.29 -7.40
C TYR A 490 -23.21 1.68 -6.20
N SER A 491 -23.62 2.48 -5.21
CA SER A 491 -24.47 2.03 -4.10
C SER A 491 -25.80 1.39 -4.55
N LEU A 492 -26.24 1.63 -5.79
CA LEU A 492 -27.41 0.96 -6.38
C LEU A 492 -27.26 -0.58 -6.39
N ALA A 493 -26.04 -1.11 -6.55
CA ALA A 493 -25.76 -2.54 -6.41
C ALA A 493 -26.08 -3.03 -4.98
N GLY A 494 -25.71 -2.25 -3.97
CA GLY A 494 -26.04 -2.50 -2.56
C GLY A 494 -27.54 -2.48 -2.29
N VAL A 495 -28.26 -1.48 -2.83
CA VAL A 495 -29.73 -1.41 -2.76
C VAL A 495 -30.37 -2.64 -3.41
N ALA A 496 -29.88 -3.07 -4.59
CA ALA A 496 -30.36 -4.26 -5.28
C ALA A 496 -30.10 -5.55 -4.48
N ARG A 497 -28.90 -5.73 -3.92
CA ARG A 497 -28.56 -6.88 -3.08
C ARG A 497 -29.42 -6.93 -1.83
N ALA A 498 -29.54 -5.82 -1.10
CA ALA A 498 -30.40 -5.72 0.09
C ALA A 498 -31.86 -6.08 -0.22
N LYS A 499 -32.42 -5.55 -1.32
CA LYS A 499 -33.78 -5.87 -1.79
C LYS A 499 -33.90 -7.35 -2.21
N TYR A 500 -32.89 -7.94 -2.84
CA TYR A 500 -32.88 -9.35 -3.21
C TYR A 500 -32.84 -10.30 -1.99
N LYS A 501 -31.98 -10.03 -1.00
CA LYS A 501 -31.90 -10.80 0.26
C LYS A 501 -33.20 -10.72 1.06
N ARG A 502 -33.90 -9.57 1.01
CA ARG A 502 -35.27 -9.37 1.53
C ARG A 502 -36.38 -10.04 0.70
N GLY A 503 -36.06 -10.69 -0.42
CA GLY A 503 -37.00 -11.45 -1.26
C GLY A 503 -37.59 -10.68 -2.44
N HIS A 504 -37.30 -9.38 -2.61
CA HIS A 504 -37.85 -8.53 -3.68
C HIS A 504 -37.13 -8.74 -5.03
N LYS A 505 -37.00 -9.99 -5.49
CA LYS A 505 -36.11 -10.40 -6.59
C LYS A 505 -36.28 -9.60 -7.89
N TYR A 506 -37.52 -9.41 -8.34
CA TYR A 506 -37.82 -8.64 -9.56
C TYR A 506 -37.43 -7.15 -9.43
N SER A 507 -37.52 -6.57 -8.23
CA SER A 507 -37.10 -5.19 -8.00
C SER A 507 -35.58 -5.02 -8.12
N ALA A 508 -34.80 -6.00 -7.65
CA ALA A 508 -33.34 -5.99 -7.77
C ALA A 508 -32.90 -6.14 -9.24
N TYR A 509 -33.50 -7.09 -9.97
CA TYR A 509 -33.26 -7.24 -11.41
C TYR A 509 -33.62 -5.98 -12.20
N LYS A 510 -34.82 -5.42 -12.01
CA LYS A 510 -35.27 -4.22 -12.74
C LYS A 510 -34.34 -3.02 -12.50
N MET A 511 -33.84 -2.88 -11.27
CA MET A 511 -32.91 -1.84 -10.85
C MET A 511 -31.53 -1.96 -11.54
N MET A 512 -30.94 -3.16 -11.56
CA MET A 512 -29.68 -3.37 -12.31
C MET A 512 -29.86 -3.45 -13.84
N ASN A 513 -31.11 -3.51 -14.33
CA ASN A 513 -31.39 -3.42 -15.76
C ASN A 513 -31.63 -1.99 -16.25
N SER A 514 -31.98 -1.02 -15.40
CA SER A 514 -32.06 0.38 -15.85
C SER A 514 -30.65 0.98 -15.98
N ILE A 515 -29.78 0.78 -14.97
CA ILE A 515 -28.42 1.35 -14.97
C ILE A 515 -27.57 0.93 -16.19
N THR A 516 -27.84 -0.25 -16.78
CA THR A 516 -27.18 -0.74 -18.01
C THR A 516 -27.70 -0.11 -19.32
N GLY A 517 -28.73 0.74 -19.24
CA GLY A 517 -29.20 1.62 -20.32
C GLY A 517 -29.10 3.11 -19.99
N ASP A 518 -29.02 3.47 -18.71
CA ASP A 518 -28.87 4.85 -18.23
C ASP A 518 -27.41 5.36 -18.29
N TYR A 519 -26.42 4.45 -18.37
CA TYR A 519 -24.97 4.73 -18.36
C TYR A 519 -24.19 3.85 -19.35
N ASP A 520 -22.93 4.22 -19.63
CA ASP A 520 -22.03 3.44 -20.47
C ASP A 520 -21.79 2.01 -19.90
N PRO A 521 -21.83 0.96 -20.75
CA PRO A 521 -21.67 -0.44 -20.31
C PRO A 521 -20.35 -0.73 -19.59
N ALA A 522 -20.40 -0.91 -18.27
CA ALA A 522 -19.28 -1.35 -17.44
C ALA A 522 -19.44 -2.81 -16.96
N GLY A 523 -18.36 -3.59 -16.93
CA GLY A 523 -18.41 -5.03 -16.63
C GLY A 523 -19.02 -5.38 -15.28
N TRP A 524 -18.84 -4.52 -14.27
CA TRP A 524 -19.44 -4.69 -12.94
C TRP A 524 -20.98 -4.64 -12.97
N MET A 525 -21.59 -3.85 -13.86
CA MET A 525 -23.05 -3.76 -13.96
C MET A 525 -23.66 -5.10 -14.41
N TYR A 526 -23.00 -5.75 -15.37
CA TYR A 526 -23.39 -7.07 -15.86
C TYR A 526 -23.09 -8.16 -14.82
N GLN A 527 -21.97 -8.06 -14.09
CA GLN A 527 -21.69 -8.94 -12.94
C GLN A 527 -22.83 -8.88 -11.92
N GLU A 528 -23.23 -7.68 -11.48
CA GLU A 528 -24.29 -7.51 -10.49
C GLU A 528 -25.66 -7.92 -11.02
N ARG A 529 -26.01 -7.58 -12.28
CA ARG A 529 -27.27 -8.04 -12.90
C ARG A 529 -27.33 -9.57 -12.96
N SER A 530 -26.20 -10.24 -13.22
CA SER A 530 -26.09 -11.70 -13.25
C SER A 530 -26.47 -12.38 -11.92
N LEU A 531 -26.43 -11.67 -10.78
CA LEU A 531 -26.85 -12.21 -9.47
C LEU A 531 -28.37 -12.42 -9.40
N TYR A 532 -29.12 -11.71 -10.23
CA TYR A 532 -30.59 -11.73 -10.27
C TYR A 532 -31.16 -12.48 -11.48
N CYS A 533 -30.32 -12.78 -12.48
CA CYS A 533 -30.63 -13.58 -13.66
C CYS A 533 -30.53 -15.09 -13.39
N VAL A 534 -31.11 -15.91 -14.29
CA VAL A 534 -31.00 -17.38 -14.24
C VAL A 534 -30.60 -17.98 -15.60
N GLY A 535 -29.94 -19.15 -15.57
CA GLY A 535 -29.63 -19.94 -16.76
C GLY A 535 -28.91 -19.15 -17.86
N LYS A 536 -29.48 -19.14 -19.07
CA LYS A 536 -28.86 -18.55 -20.27
C LYS A 536 -28.60 -17.05 -20.15
N GLU A 537 -29.48 -16.30 -19.47
CA GLU A 537 -29.35 -14.86 -19.27
C GLU A 537 -28.18 -14.57 -18.33
N LYS A 538 -28.10 -15.28 -17.19
CA LYS A 538 -26.95 -15.19 -16.28
C LYS A 538 -25.64 -15.50 -17.01
N MET A 539 -25.60 -16.55 -17.82
CA MET A 539 -24.41 -16.92 -18.59
C MET A 539 -24.08 -15.93 -19.72
N ALA A 540 -25.03 -15.11 -20.18
CA ALA A 540 -24.76 -14.01 -21.11
C ALA A 540 -24.16 -12.81 -20.38
N ASP A 541 -24.79 -12.36 -19.28
CA ASP A 541 -24.27 -11.29 -18.43
C ASP A 541 -22.84 -11.59 -17.94
N LEU A 542 -22.56 -12.84 -17.54
CA LEU A 542 -21.22 -13.26 -17.12
C LEU A 542 -20.19 -13.34 -18.25
N ARG A 543 -20.59 -13.38 -19.53
CA ARG A 543 -19.63 -13.21 -20.65
C ARG A 543 -19.35 -11.75 -20.88
N THR A 544 -20.39 -10.92 -21.01
CA THR A 544 -20.26 -9.48 -21.22
C THR A 544 -19.55 -8.78 -20.06
N ALA A 545 -19.71 -9.25 -18.82
CA ALA A 545 -18.90 -8.81 -17.67
C ALA A 545 -17.39 -8.97 -17.93
N THR A 546 -16.94 -10.13 -18.43
CA THR A 546 -15.52 -10.40 -18.75
C THR A 546 -15.05 -9.85 -20.10
N GLU A 547 -15.97 -9.50 -21.00
CA GLU A 547 -15.65 -8.81 -22.26
C GLU A 547 -15.39 -7.31 -22.02
N LEU A 548 -16.03 -6.72 -21.01
CA LEU A 548 -15.87 -5.34 -20.58
C LEU A 548 -14.80 -5.16 -19.48
N ASP A 549 -14.76 -6.05 -18.49
CA ASP A 549 -13.79 -6.05 -17.39
C ASP A 549 -13.30 -7.49 -17.07
N PRO A 550 -12.19 -7.91 -17.69
CA PRO A 550 -11.57 -9.21 -17.42
C PRO A 550 -10.98 -9.36 -15.99
N ALA A 551 -10.80 -8.28 -15.23
CA ALA A 551 -10.19 -8.34 -13.89
C ALA A 551 -11.17 -8.83 -12.82
N LEU A 552 -12.46 -8.93 -13.14
CA LEU A 552 -13.51 -9.50 -12.30
C LEU A 552 -13.33 -11.02 -12.15
N SER A 553 -13.07 -11.51 -10.94
CA SER A 553 -12.90 -12.96 -10.70
C SER A 553 -14.22 -13.73 -10.67
N TYR A 554 -15.32 -13.10 -10.22
CA TYR A 554 -16.60 -13.79 -10.02
C TYR A 554 -17.14 -14.51 -11.26
N PRO A 555 -17.12 -13.93 -12.49
CA PRO A 555 -17.57 -14.64 -13.67
C PRO A 555 -16.78 -15.93 -13.95
N TYR A 556 -15.45 -15.92 -13.80
CA TYR A 556 -14.64 -17.13 -13.96
C TYR A 556 -14.97 -18.17 -12.89
N LYS A 557 -15.07 -17.76 -11.62
CA LYS A 557 -15.47 -18.64 -10.50
C LYS A 557 -16.84 -19.28 -10.76
N TYR A 558 -17.84 -18.51 -11.15
CA TYR A 558 -19.19 -19.02 -11.44
C TYR A 558 -19.22 -19.93 -12.66
N ARG A 559 -18.58 -19.54 -13.78
CA ARG A 559 -18.51 -20.37 -14.99
C ARG A 559 -17.77 -21.69 -14.75
N ALA A 560 -16.71 -21.68 -13.95
CA ALA A 560 -15.96 -22.88 -13.60
C ALA A 560 -16.78 -23.84 -12.71
N VAL A 561 -17.44 -23.35 -11.65
CA VAL A 561 -18.29 -24.22 -10.82
C VAL A 561 -19.53 -24.72 -11.60
N ALA A 562 -20.10 -23.90 -12.49
CA ALA A 562 -21.16 -24.36 -13.39
C ALA A 562 -20.70 -25.46 -14.37
N LEU A 563 -19.42 -25.46 -14.79
CA LEU A 563 -18.83 -26.55 -15.57
C LEU A 563 -18.61 -27.82 -14.75
N LEU A 564 -18.26 -27.70 -13.45
CA LEU A 564 -18.24 -28.84 -12.52
C LEU A 564 -19.65 -29.43 -12.34
N GLU A 565 -20.67 -28.59 -12.15
CA GLU A 565 -22.08 -29.01 -12.06
C GLU A 565 -22.59 -29.68 -13.36
N GLU A 566 -21.93 -29.44 -14.50
CA GLU A 566 -22.18 -30.09 -15.80
C GLU A 566 -21.27 -31.32 -16.07
N ASP A 567 -20.55 -31.84 -15.06
CA ASP A 567 -19.62 -32.98 -15.14
C ASP A 567 -18.42 -32.76 -16.10
N LYS A 568 -17.91 -31.52 -16.15
CA LYS A 568 -16.81 -31.08 -17.04
C LYS A 568 -15.64 -30.53 -16.23
N THR A 569 -15.16 -31.30 -15.26
CA THR A 569 -14.15 -30.87 -14.29
C THR A 569 -12.84 -30.40 -14.93
N GLU A 570 -12.37 -31.04 -16.02
CA GLU A 570 -11.22 -30.55 -16.79
C GLU A 570 -11.45 -29.13 -17.33
N SER A 571 -12.63 -28.87 -17.89
CA SER A 571 -13.00 -27.53 -18.39
C SER A 571 -13.21 -26.52 -17.26
N ALA A 572 -13.62 -26.94 -16.06
CA ALA A 572 -13.66 -26.10 -14.87
C ALA A 572 -12.24 -25.65 -14.45
N VAL A 573 -11.28 -26.58 -14.45
CA VAL A 573 -9.85 -26.29 -14.20
C VAL A 573 -9.27 -25.36 -15.28
N GLU A 574 -9.59 -25.55 -16.56
CA GLU A 574 -9.20 -24.62 -17.63
C GLU A 574 -9.83 -23.23 -17.46
N GLU A 575 -11.12 -23.15 -17.09
CA GLU A 575 -11.86 -21.90 -16.96
C GLU A 575 -11.34 -21.03 -15.79
N ILE A 576 -11.10 -21.63 -14.62
CA ILE A 576 -10.54 -20.88 -13.48
C ILE A 576 -9.06 -20.53 -13.69
N SER A 577 -8.30 -21.37 -14.40
CA SER A 577 -6.88 -21.13 -14.65
C SER A 577 -6.60 -19.88 -15.51
N LYS A 578 -7.60 -19.39 -16.25
CA LYS A 578 -7.53 -18.13 -17.01
C LYS A 578 -7.28 -16.90 -16.14
N VAL A 579 -7.58 -16.94 -14.84
CA VAL A 579 -7.37 -15.78 -13.94
C VAL A 579 -5.88 -15.59 -13.61
N PHE A 580 -5.18 -16.68 -13.29
CA PHE A 580 -3.74 -16.65 -12.91
C PHE A 580 -2.79 -16.24 -14.05
N ALA A 581 -3.32 -16.13 -15.26
CA ALA A 581 -2.67 -15.49 -16.39
C ALA A 581 -2.22 -14.05 -16.10
N PHE A 582 -3.05 -13.29 -15.39
CA PHE A 582 -2.89 -11.85 -15.20
C PHE A 582 -3.13 -11.38 -13.76
N LYS A 583 -3.75 -12.21 -12.91
CA LYS A 583 -4.12 -11.87 -11.53
C LYS A 583 -4.06 -13.11 -10.63
N MET A 584 -3.18 -13.09 -9.63
CA MET A 584 -3.20 -14.10 -8.56
C MET A 584 -4.29 -13.75 -7.54
N VAL A 585 -5.18 -14.70 -7.24
CA VAL A 585 -6.20 -14.58 -6.20
C VAL A 585 -6.32 -15.92 -5.45
N THR A 586 -6.36 -15.87 -4.12
CA THR A 586 -6.39 -17.07 -3.26
C THR A 586 -7.69 -17.85 -3.37
N ASP A 587 -8.84 -17.19 -3.49
CA ASP A 587 -10.15 -17.84 -3.65
C ASP A 587 -10.28 -18.62 -4.98
N CYS A 588 -9.63 -18.15 -6.03
CA CYS A 588 -9.53 -18.85 -7.31
C CYS A 588 -8.60 -20.06 -7.21
N LEU A 589 -7.49 -19.95 -6.46
CA LEU A 589 -6.60 -21.10 -6.19
C LEU A 589 -7.32 -22.15 -5.34
N GLU A 590 -8.12 -21.75 -4.36
CA GLU A 590 -8.93 -22.64 -3.53
C GLU A 590 -9.92 -23.43 -4.40
N LEU A 591 -10.68 -22.74 -5.26
CA LEU A 591 -11.60 -23.40 -6.20
C LEU A 591 -10.86 -24.35 -7.15
N ARG A 592 -9.68 -23.98 -7.66
CA ARG A 592 -8.90 -24.88 -8.52
C ARG A 592 -8.38 -26.10 -7.77
N ALA A 593 -7.88 -25.93 -6.54
CA ALA A 593 -7.50 -27.04 -5.67
C ALA A 593 -8.71 -27.97 -5.43
N TRP A 594 -9.89 -27.41 -5.18
CA TRP A 594 -11.13 -28.16 -4.97
C TRP A 594 -11.58 -28.93 -6.24
N PHE A 595 -11.38 -28.38 -7.44
CA PHE A 595 -11.58 -29.12 -8.69
C PHE A 595 -10.54 -30.24 -8.89
N TYR A 596 -9.29 -30.04 -8.48
CA TYR A 596 -8.28 -31.10 -8.50
C TYR A 596 -8.60 -32.25 -7.51
N LEU A 597 -9.17 -31.95 -6.33
CA LEU A 597 -9.71 -32.97 -5.43
C LEU A 597 -10.85 -33.77 -6.08
N ALA A 598 -11.70 -33.11 -6.87
CA ALA A 598 -12.77 -33.75 -7.63
C ALA A 598 -12.28 -34.54 -8.88
N LEU A 599 -11.01 -34.38 -9.26
CA LEU A 599 -10.31 -35.18 -10.29
C LEU A 599 -9.44 -36.29 -9.70
N GLU A 600 -9.35 -36.39 -8.37
CA GLU A 600 -8.36 -37.21 -7.64
C GLU A 600 -6.88 -36.83 -7.95
N ASP A 601 -6.63 -35.62 -8.48
CA ASP A 601 -5.28 -35.07 -8.69
C ASP A 601 -4.79 -34.38 -7.41
N TYR A 602 -4.49 -35.20 -6.40
CA TYR A 602 -4.07 -34.74 -5.07
C TYR A 602 -2.75 -33.97 -5.10
N GLU A 603 -1.87 -34.25 -6.07
CA GLU A 603 -0.63 -33.51 -6.33
C GLU A 603 -0.92 -32.06 -6.75
N SER A 604 -1.77 -31.84 -7.75
CA SER A 604 -2.14 -30.49 -8.18
C SER A 604 -2.98 -29.75 -7.14
N ALA A 605 -3.80 -30.46 -6.34
CA ALA A 605 -4.50 -29.87 -5.21
C ALA A 605 -3.52 -29.35 -4.15
N VAL A 606 -2.62 -30.20 -3.64
CA VAL A 606 -1.61 -29.81 -2.64
C VAL A 606 -0.68 -28.72 -3.17
N ARG A 607 -0.33 -28.74 -4.46
CA ARG A 607 0.45 -27.68 -5.11
C ARG A 607 -0.24 -26.31 -5.00
N ASP A 608 -1.55 -26.22 -5.26
CA ASP A 608 -2.29 -24.95 -5.10
C ASP A 608 -2.47 -24.56 -3.62
N VAL A 609 -2.72 -25.50 -2.71
CA VAL A 609 -2.82 -25.21 -1.26
C VAL A 609 -1.52 -24.63 -0.69
N ARG A 610 -0.36 -25.18 -1.08
CA ARG A 610 0.95 -24.63 -0.68
C ARG A 610 1.24 -23.25 -1.28
N ALA A 611 0.71 -22.97 -2.47
CA ALA A 611 0.78 -21.63 -3.06
C ALA A 611 -0.12 -20.63 -2.30
N ILE A 612 -1.34 -21.04 -1.89
CA ILE A 612 -2.23 -20.24 -1.03
C ILE A 612 -1.52 -19.90 0.28
N LEU A 613 -0.98 -20.89 1.01
CA LEU A 613 -0.26 -20.68 2.28
C LEU A 613 1.00 -19.80 2.13
N THR A 614 1.53 -19.66 0.91
CA THR A 614 2.65 -18.74 0.61
C THR A 614 2.18 -17.30 0.39
N LEU A 615 1.00 -17.12 -0.21
CA LEU A 615 0.35 -15.81 -0.40
C LEU A 615 -0.26 -15.30 0.92
N ASP A 616 -0.88 -16.17 1.69
CA ASP A 616 -1.50 -15.90 2.99
C ASP A 616 -1.39 -17.14 3.91
N PRO A 617 -0.45 -17.14 4.88
CA PRO A 617 -0.31 -18.23 5.86
C PRO A 617 -1.52 -18.39 6.80
N SER A 618 -2.36 -17.36 6.92
CA SER A 618 -3.57 -17.32 7.74
C SER A 618 -4.81 -17.83 7.00
N TYR A 619 -4.70 -18.18 5.71
CA TYR A 619 -5.86 -18.46 4.86
C TYR A 619 -6.68 -19.68 5.33
N MET A 620 -7.99 -19.47 5.48
CA MET A 620 -8.95 -20.48 5.94
C MET A 620 -9.90 -20.91 4.81
N MET A 621 -9.63 -22.10 4.25
CA MET A 621 -10.34 -22.70 3.13
C MET A 621 -11.79 -23.12 3.48
N PHE A 622 -12.57 -23.38 2.43
CA PHE A 622 -13.95 -23.87 2.44
C PHE A 622 -14.93 -22.96 3.19
N HIS A 623 -14.77 -21.65 2.96
CA HIS A 623 -15.45 -20.56 3.66
C HIS A 623 -15.09 -20.49 5.16
N GLY A 624 -13.80 -20.44 5.48
CA GLY A 624 -13.34 -20.19 6.86
C GLY A 624 -13.27 -21.42 7.78
N LYS A 625 -13.36 -22.65 7.24
CA LYS A 625 -13.62 -23.87 8.04
C LYS A 625 -12.41 -24.77 8.29
N MET A 626 -11.38 -24.68 7.46
CA MET A 626 -10.21 -25.56 7.52
C MET A 626 -8.96 -24.77 7.14
N HIS A 627 -7.87 -24.94 7.88
CA HIS A 627 -6.58 -24.35 7.52
C HIS A 627 -5.88 -25.19 6.45
N GLY A 628 -5.13 -24.57 5.54
CA GLY A 628 -4.50 -25.26 4.42
C GLY A 628 -3.56 -26.41 4.84
N GLU A 629 -2.89 -26.31 5.99
CA GLU A 629 -2.00 -27.38 6.48
C GLU A 629 -2.78 -28.63 6.90
N GLN A 630 -4.01 -28.48 7.41
CA GLN A 630 -4.88 -29.61 7.77
C GLN A 630 -5.27 -30.42 6.52
N LEU A 631 -5.56 -29.74 5.41
CA LEU A 631 -5.84 -30.40 4.13
C LEU A 631 -4.59 -31.10 3.56
N ILE A 632 -3.41 -30.48 3.67
CA ILE A 632 -2.14 -31.12 3.26
C ILE A 632 -1.88 -32.39 4.09
N GLU A 633 -2.25 -32.42 5.37
CA GLU A 633 -2.09 -33.62 6.22
C GLU A 633 -3.02 -34.76 5.80
N ILE A 634 -4.31 -34.47 5.54
CA ILE A 634 -5.28 -35.46 5.02
C ILE A 634 -4.77 -36.07 3.70
N LEU A 635 -4.23 -35.23 2.81
CA LEU A 635 -3.74 -35.65 1.49
C LEU A 635 -2.34 -36.27 1.51
N ARG A 636 -1.64 -36.28 2.65
CA ARG A 636 -0.26 -36.81 2.76
C ARG A 636 -0.14 -38.26 2.29
N GLY A 637 -1.16 -39.08 2.51
CA GLY A 637 -1.18 -40.48 2.07
C GLY A 637 -1.32 -40.68 0.56
N HIS A 638 -1.67 -39.63 -0.18
CA HIS A 638 -1.97 -39.66 -1.62
C HIS A 638 -0.95 -38.91 -2.48
N VAL A 639 0.10 -38.34 -1.88
CA VAL A 639 1.06 -37.41 -2.50
C VAL A 639 2.51 -37.88 -2.27
N GLN A 640 3.38 -37.67 -3.25
CA GLN A 640 4.76 -38.13 -3.20
C GLN A 640 5.57 -37.37 -2.12
N LEU A 641 6.11 -38.12 -1.17
CA LEU A 641 7.03 -37.61 -0.16
C LEU A 641 8.46 -37.46 -0.72
N TRP A 642 8.69 -36.36 -1.44
CA TRP A 642 10.02 -35.94 -1.91
C TRP A 642 11.02 -35.76 -0.77
N ASP A 643 12.28 -36.19 -0.95
CA ASP A 643 13.38 -35.81 -0.07
C ASP A 643 13.88 -34.37 -0.34
N THR A 644 15.02 -33.97 0.22
CA THR A 644 15.59 -32.62 -0.02
C THR A 644 16.21 -32.48 -1.41
N ALA A 645 16.79 -33.53 -1.98
CA ALA A 645 17.36 -33.53 -3.33
C ALA A 645 16.26 -33.54 -4.41
N ASP A 646 15.20 -34.33 -4.21
CA ASP A 646 13.98 -34.29 -5.01
C ASP A 646 13.40 -32.87 -5.06
N CYS A 647 13.28 -32.20 -3.92
CA CYS A 647 12.77 -30.83 -3.86
C CYS A 647 13.65 -29.85 -4.67
N TRP A 648 14.98 -29.94 -4.59
CA TRP A 648 15.87 -29.12 -5.43
C TRP A 648 15.72 -29.41 -6.92
N MET A 649 15.58 -30.68 -7.31
CA MET A 649 15.35 -31.10 -8.69
C MET A 649 14.00 -30.60 -9.24
N GLN A 650 12.93 -30.73 -8.46
CA GLN A 650 11.60 -30.21 -8.79
C GLN A 650 11.59 -28.69 -8.91
N LEU A 651 12.24 -27.98 -7.98
CA LEU A 651 12.35 -26.52 -8.03
C LEU A 651 13.08 -26.06 -9.29
N TYR A 652 14.22 -26.68 -9.62
CA TYR A 652 15.01 -26.33 -10.82
C TYR A 652 14.24 -26.61 -12.12
N GLY A 653 13.56 -27.76 -12.22
CA GLY A 653 12.72 -28.12 -13.36
C GLY A 653 11.57 -27.13 -13.57
N ARG A 654 10.75 -26.91 -12.53
CA ARG A 654 9.58 -26.00 -12.60
C ARG A 654 9.98 -24.55 -12.88
N TRP A 655 11.08 -24.08 -12.29
CA TRP A 655 11.56 -22.72 -12.53
C TRP A 655 12.03 -22.52 -13.98
N SER A 656 12.74 -23.52 -14.54
CA SER A 656 13.12 -23.56 -15.97
C SER A 656 11.88 -23.51 -16.87
N GLU A 657 10.86 -24.31 -16.56
CA GLU A 657 9.59 -24.37 -17.31
C GLU A 657 8.66 -23.16 -17.07
N VAL A 658 9.04 -22.22 -16.20
CA VAL A 658 8.26 -21.02 -15.85
C VAL A 658 6.96 -21.35 -15.06
N ASP A 659 6.90 -22.51 -14.40
CA ASP A 659 5.85 -22.89 -13.44
C ASP A 659 6.08 -22.18 -12.08
N ASP A 660 5.77 -20.89 -12.03
CA ASP A 660 5.95 -20.07 -10.82
C ASP A 660 5.10 -20.55 -9.62
N ILE A 661 3.91 -21.10 -9.87
CA ILE A 661 3.01 -21.58 -8.80
C ILE A 661 3.56 -22.89 -8.19
N GLY A 662 3.99 -23.83 -9.03
CA GLY A 662 4.65 -25.05 -8.55
C GLY A 662 6.03 -24.80 -7.95
N SER A 663 6.81 -23.85 -8.47
CA SER A 663 8.05 -23.41 -7.81
C SER A 663 7.80 -22.85 -6.40
N LEU A 664 6.74 -22.05 -6.20
CA LEU A 664 6.36 -21.62 -4.85
C LEU A 664 5.92 -22.78 -3.96
N ALA A 665 5.14 -23.73 -4.48
CA ALA A 665 4.71 -24.90 -3.73
C ALA A 665 5.88 -25.78 -3.24
N VAL A 666 6.92 -25.94 -4.06
CA VAL A 666 8.16 -26.65 -3.67
C VAL A 666 8.92 -25.85 -2.61
N VAL A 667 9.09 -24.53 -2.79
CA VAL A 667 9.78 -23.68 -1.80
C VAL A 667 9.04 -23.67 -0.46
N GLN A 668 7.71 -23.68 -0.44
CA GLN A 668 6.90 -23.81 0.78
C GLN A 668 7.17 -25.16 1.47
N GLN A 669 7.13 -26.27 0.74
CA GLN A 669 7.39 -27.62 1.29
C GLN A 669 8.79 -27.73 1.92
N MET A 670 9.80 -27.06 1.33
CA MET A 670 11.15 -26.99 1.89
C MET A 670 11.19 -26.11 3.15
N LEU A 671 10.51 -24.95 3.15
CA LEU A 671 10.42 -24.05 4.31
C LEU A 671 9.63 -24.64 5.48
N THR A 672 8.70 -25.57 5.26
CA THR A 672 8.03 -26.33 6.33
C THR A 672 9.02 -27.26 7.06
N ARG A 673 10.08 -27.72 6.39
CA ARG A 673 11.17 -28.51 7.00
C ARG A 673 12.26 -27.63 7.60
N GLU A 674 12.61 -26.55 6.91
CA GLU A 674 13.66 -25.61 7.31
C GLU A 674 13.12 -24.17 7.48
N PRO A 675 12.31 -23.88 8.50
CA PRO A 675 11.74 -22.55 8.73
C PRO A 675 12.78 -21.49 9.14
N GLY A 676 14.06 -21.85 9.24
CA GLY A 676 15.18 -20.91 9.38
C GLY A 676 15.83 -20.49 8.05
N ASN A 677 15.53 -21.13 6.91
CA ASN A 677 16.33 -20.98 5.69
C ASN A 677 16.09 -19.63 4.97
N SER A 678 16.94 -18.66 5.26
CA SER A 678 17.00 -17.33 4.63
C SER A 678 17.00 -17.41 3.10
N SER A 679 17.87 -18.25 2.53
CA SER A 679 18.09 -18.36 1.09
C SER A 679 16.89 -18.90 0.32
N LEU A 680 16.06 -19.73 0.95
CA LEU A 680 14.80 -20.23 0.37
C LEU A 680 13.72 -19.16 0.40
N ARG A 681 13.62 -18.38 1.49
CA ARG A 681 12.69 -17.24 1.56
C ARG A 681 13.05 -16.11 0.60
N PHE A 682 14.33 -15.90 0.33
CA PHE A 682 14.77 -15.00 -0.73
C PHE A 682 14.36 -15.49 -2.13
N ARG A 683 14.45 -16.80 -2.40
CA ARG A 683 13.89 -17.37 -3.65
C ARG A 683 12.36 -17.23 -3.70
N GLN A 684 11.67 -17.36 -2.56
CA GLN A 684 10.23 -17.17 -2.44
C GLN A 684 9.80 -15.74 -2.80
N SER A 685 10.51 -14.71 -2.32
CA SER A 685 10.20 -13.31 -2.67
C SER A 685 10.38 -13.04 -4.16
N LEU A 686 11.46 -13.54 -4.78
CA LEU A 686 11.69 -13.40 -6.23
C LEU A 686 10.59 -14.07 -7.08
N LEU A 687 10.05 -15.21 -6.66
CA LEU A 687 8.89 -15.86 -7.29
C LEU A 687 7.60 -15.05 -7.09
N LEU A 688 7.38 -14.51 -5.89
CA LEU A 688 6.21 -13.69 -5.59
C LEU A 688 6.23 -12.36 -6.37
N LEU A 689 7.40 -11.73 -6.56
CA LEU A 689 7.56 -10.59 -7.47
C LEU A 689 7.20 -10.95 -8.92
N ARG A 690 7.58 -12.16 -9.40
CA ARG A 690 7.22 -12.62 -10.75
C ARG A 690 5.71 -12.77 -10.95
N LEU A 691 4.99 -13.17 -9.90
CA LEU A 691 3.53 -13.27 -9.87
C LEU A 691 2.82 -11.93 -9.54
N ASN A 692 3.56 -10.81 -9.48
CA ASN A 692 3.07 -9.48 -9.08
C ASN A 692 2.50 -9.41 -7.64
N CYS A 693 2.80 -10.39 -6.79
CA CYS A 693 2.35 -10.46 -5.39
C CYS A 693 3.25 -9.63 -4.46
N GLN A 694 3.36 -8.33 -4.72
CA GLN A 694 4.35 -7.42 -4.10
C GLN A 694 4.33 -7.43 -2.56
N LYS A 695 3.14 -7.43 -1.94
CA LYS A 695 2.94 -7.56 -0.48
C LYS A 695 3.63 -8.82 0.09
N ALA A 696 3.16 -10.00 -0.33
CA ALA A 696 3.72 -11.28 0.08
C ALA A 696 5.23 -11.42 -0.24
N ALA A 697 5.70 -10.84 -1.35
CA ALA A 697 7.12 -10.85 -1.70
C ALA A 697 7.98 -10.12 -0.66
N MET A 698 7.59 -8.90 -0.26
CA MET A 698 8.30 -8.14 0.77
C MET A 698 8.28 -8.88 2.12
N ARG A 699 7.14 -9.48 2.50
CA ARG A 699 7.02 -10.33 3.69
C ARG A 699 8.03 -11.50 3.66
N SER A 700 8.14 -12.23 2.55
CA SER A 700 9.13 -13.30 2.40
C SER A 700 10.59 -12.80 2.46
N LEU A 701 10.90 -11.67 1.82
CA LEU A 701 12.22 -11.03 1.85
C LEU A 701 12.63 -10.62 3.29
N ARG A 702 11.65 -10.22 4.11
CA ARG A 702 11.85 -9.84 5.52
C ARG A 702 12.06 -11.03 6.44
N PHE A 703 11.30 -12.10 6.25
CA PHE A 703 11.62 -13.36 6.93
C PHE A 703 12.96 -13.96 6.46
N ALA A 704 13.46 -13.63 5.26
CA ALA A 704 14.83 -13.97 4.86
C ALA A 704 15.87 -13.20 5.69
N ARG A 705 15.72 -11.86 5.80
CA ARG A 705 16.54 -11.00 6.66
C ARG A 705 16.52 -11.44 8.13
N ASN A 706 15.33 -11.67 8.68
CA ASN A 706 15.15 -11.89 10.12
C ASN A 706 15.59 -13.30 10.56
N SER A 707 15.52 -14.30 9.69
CA SER A 707 16.14 -15.62 9.93
C SER A 707 17.57 -15.74 9.42
N SER A 708 18.18 -14.65 8.94
CA SER A 708 19.57 -14.66 8.47
C SER A 708 20.53 -14.88 9.63
N ALA A 709 21.24 -16.02 9.62
CA ALA A 709 22.27 -16.33 10.61
C ALA A 709 23.53 -15.46 10.43
N HIS A 710 23.86 -15.12 9.19
CA HIS A 710 25.05 -14.33 8.85
C HIS A 710 24.71 -12.86 8.60
N GLU A 711 25.64 -11.96 8.94
CA GLU A 711 25.47 -10.52 8.72
C GLU A 711 25.55 -10.14 7.24
N HIS A 712 26.45 -10.75 6.45
CA HIS A 712 26.57 -10.45 5.02
C HIS A 712 25.26 -10.74 4.26
N GLU A 713 24.64 -11.90 4.50
CA GLU A 713 23.29 -12.23 4.01
C GLU A 713 22.24 -11.20 4.47
N ARG A 714 22.27 -10.78 5.73
CA ARG A 714 21.35 -9.79 6.29
C ARG A 714 21.46 -8.45 5.58
N LEU A 715 22.68 -7.98 5.32
CA LEU A 715 22.98 -6.75 4.58
C LEU A 715 22.49 -6.84 3.12
N VAL A 716 22.63 -8.00 2.46
CA VAL A 716 22.06 -8.24 1.13
C VAL A 716 20.53 -8.11 1.15
N TYR A 717 19.84 -8.77 2.09
CA TYR A 717 18.38 -8.71 2.15
C TYR A 717 17.87 -7.30 2.53
N GLU A 718 18.57 -6.57 3.41
CA GLU A 718 18.32 -5.14 3.65
C GLU A 718 18.53 -4.30 2.39
N GLY A 719 19.58 -4.59 1.61
CA GLY A 719 19.87 -3.89 0.37
C GLY A 719 18.79 -4.08 -0.69
N TRP A 720 18.24 -5.29 -0.84
CA TRP A 720 17.09 -5.52 -1.73
C TRP A 720 15.84 -4.77 -1.26
N ILE A 721 15.52 -4.78 0.05
CA ILE A 721 14.41 -3.97 0.61
C ILE A 721 14.62 -2.48 0.31
N LEU A 722 15.85 -1.97 0.44
CA LEU A 722 16.19 -0.59 0.13
C LEU A 722 16.11 -0.28 -1.37
N TYR A 723 16.50 -1.21 -2.24
CA TYR A 723 16.39 -1.06 -3.69
C TYR A 723 14.92 -1.00 -4.13
N ASP A 724 14.10 -1.96 -3.71
CA ASP A 724 12.67 -2.04 -4.07
C ASP A 724 11.84 -0.88 -3.49
N THR A 725 12.29 -0.27 -2.38
CA THR A 725 11.67 0.95 -1.81
C THR A 725 12.22 2.27 -2.39
N GLY A 726 13.17 2.20 -3.34
CA GLY A 726 13.71 3.36 -4.08
C GLY A 726 14.95 4.02 -3.48
N HIS A 727 15.53 3.45 -2.43
CA HIS A 727 16.71 3.97 -1.71
C HIS A 727 18.03 3.40 -2.27
N ARG A 728 18.24 3.54 -3.59
CA ARG A 728 19.35 2.95 -4.37
C ARG A 728 20.75 3.12 -3.76
N GLU A 729 21.13 4.33 -3.37
CA GLU A 729 22.46 4.62 -2.77
C GLU A 729 22.71 3.79 -1.49
N LYS A 730 21.65 3.57 -0.70
CA LYS A 730 21.73 2.80 0.55
C LYS A 730 21.76 1.30 0.28
N ALA A 731 21.08 0.85 -0.79
CA ALA A 731 21.20 -0.51 -1.29
C ALA A 731 22.62 -0.81 -1.79
N LEU A 732 23.24 0.13 -2.52
CA LEU A 732 24.63 0.05 -2.96
C LEU A 732 25.59 -0.07 -1.77
N ALA A 733 25.52 0.85 -0.80
CA ALA A 733 26.37 0.82 0.40
C ALA A 733 26.20 -0.48 1.21
N LYS A 734 24.98 -1.04 1.27
CA LYS A 734 24.70 -2.34 1.91
C LYS A 734 25.29 -3.52 1.15
N ALA A 735 25.28 -3.48 -0.18
CA ALA A 735 25.95 -4.48 -1.01
C ALA A 735 27.47 -4.46 -0.81
N GLU A 736 28.07 -3.26 -0.71
CA GLU A 736 29.51 -3.07 -0.46
C GLU A 736 29.92 -3.60 0.91
N GLN A 737 29.21 -3.22 1.98
CA GLN A 737 29.42 -3.75 3.33
C GLN A 737 29.30 -5.29 3.37
N SER A 738 28.38 -5.88 2.60
CA SER A 738 28.30 -7.34 2.47
C SER A 738 29.54 -7.93 1.77
N ILE A 739 30.01 -7.32 0.67
CA ILE A 739 31.16 -7.81 -0.10
C ILE A 739 32.46 -7.77 0.74
N GLU A 740 32.62 -6.75 1.58
CA GLU A 740 33.74 -6.61 2.51
C GLU A 740 33.77 -7.72 3.58
N ILE A 741 32.61 -8.12 4.11
CA ILE A 741 32.50 -9.24 5.06
C ILE A 741 32.67 -10.59 4.34
N GLN A 742 31.94 -10.80 3.24
CA GLN A 742 32.00 -12.03 2.45
C GLN A 742 31.54 -11.81 1.00
N ARG A 743 32.42 -12.10 0.05
CA ARG A 743 32.10 -12.18 -1.38
C ARG A 743 31.05 -13.27 -1.65
N SER A 744 29.81 -12.88 -1.95
CA SER A 744 28.71 -13.76 -2.34
C SER A 744 28.15 -13.38 -3.72
N PHE A 745 27.46 -14.31 -4.38
CA PHE A 745 26.79 -14.03 -5.65
C PHE A 745 25.78 -12.87 -5.47
N GLU A 746 24.99 -12.93 -4.41
CA GLU A 746 23.85 -12.07 -4.16
C GLU A 746 24.26 -10.62 -3.85
N ALA A 747 25.42 -10.41 -3.21
CA ALA A 747 25.94 -9.08 -2.93
C ALA A 747 26.51 -8.41 -4.19
N PHE A 748 27.24 -9.15 -5.03
CA PHE A 748 27.67 -8.64 -6.34
C PHE A 748 26.48 -8.40 -7.28
N PHE A 749 25.47 -9.28 -7.27
CA PHE A 749 24.25 -9.13 -8.06
C PHE A 749 23.43 -7.91 -7.62
N LEU A 750 23.26 -7.69 -6.30
CA LEU A 750 22.64 -6.47 -5.77
C LEU A 750 23.43 -5.21 -6.17
N LYS A 751 24.77 -5.21 -6.03
CA LYS A 751 25.61 -4.07 -6.44
C LYS A 751 25.48 -3.76 -7.93
N ALA A 752 25.42 -4.79 -8.77
CA ALA A 752 25.18 -4.65 -10.21
C ALA A 752 23.82 -3.99 -10.52
N TYR A 753 22.74 -4.40 -9.85
CA TYR A 753 21.42 -3.77 -10.01
C TYR A 753 21.37 -2.32 -9.50
N ALA A 754 21.97 -2.04 -8.34
CA ALA A 754 21.99 -0.70 -7.78
C ALA A 754 22.75 0.31 -8.66
N LEU A 755 23.80 -0.14 -9.36
CA LEU A 755 24.60 0.69 -10.27
C LEU A 755 24.03 0.77 -11.69
N GLY A 756 23.57 -0.34 -12.28
CA GLY A 756 23.04 -0.35 -13.67
C GLY A 756 21.80 0.52 -13.88
N ASP A 757 21.14 0.90 -12.80
CA ASP A 757 19.99 1.80 -12.75
C ASP A 757 20.37 3.31 -12.76
N SER A 758 21.67 3.65 -12.80
CA SER A 758 22.21 4.98 -12.44
C SER A 758 22.84 5.79 -13.58
N SER A 759 23.35 5.16 -14.65
CA SER A 759 24.01 5.86 -15.75
C SER A 759 23.81 5.18 -17.11
N LEU A 760 24.14 5.91 -18.20
CA LEU A 760 23.85 5.54 -19.59
C LEU A 760 25.10 5.45 -20.48
N ASP A 761 26.28 5.56 -19.89
CA ASP A 761 27.58 5.46 -20.58
C ASP A 761 28.11 4.03 -20.63
N THR A 762 28.83 3.72 -21.71
CA THR A 762 29.36 2.38 -22.01
C THR A 762 30.34 1.89 -20.94
N ASP A 763 31.16 2.78 -20.37
CA ASP A 763 32.17 2.41 -19.38
C ASP A 763 31.52 1.98 -18.05
N SER A 764 30.51 2.71 -17.57
CA SER A 764 29.69 2.30 -16.43
C SER A 764 28.96 0.99 -16.70
N ALA A 765 28.36 0.83 -17.88
CA ALA A 765 27.68 -0.40 -18.28
C ALA A 765 28.62 -1.62 -18.25
N LEU A 766 29.85 -1.49 -18.77
CA LEU A 766 30.86 -2.54 -18.71
C LEU A 766 31.35 -2.82 -17.27
N SER A 767 31.37 -1.82 -16.38
CA SER A 767 31.64 -2.05 -14.95
C SER A 767 30.55 -2.91 -14.28
N VAL A 768 29.29 -2.79 -14.71
CA VAL A 768 28.19 -3.64 -14.23
C VAL A 768 28.33 -5.08 -14.76
N VAL A 769 28.83 -5.26 -15.99
CA VAL A 769 29.19 -6.60 -16.51
C VAL A 769 30.27 -7.26 -15.65
N GLN A 770 31.35 -6.53 -15.30
CA GLN A 770 32.41 -7.05 -14.42
C GLN A 770 31.89 -7.46 -13.03
N LEU A 771 30.89 -6.75 -12.49
CA LEU A 771 30.22 -7.13 -11.24
C LEU A 771 29.40 -8.43 -11.39
N LEU A 772 28.77 -8.66 -12.53
CA LEU A 772 28.05 -9.91 -12.83
C LEU A 772 29.00 -11.09 -13.10
N GLU A 773 30.18 -10.84 -13.68
CA GLU A 773 31.27 -11.84 -13.77
C GLU A 773 31.80 -12.21 -12.37
N HIS A 774 32.01 -11.21 -11.51
CA HIS A 774 32.34 -11.45 -10.10
C HIS A 774 31.26 -12.25 -9.37
N ALA A 775 29.97 -11.97 -9.61
CA ALA A 775 28.88 -12.81 -9.08
C ALA A 775 28.97 -14.26 -9.60
N ASN A 776 29.13 -14.46 -10.92
CA ASN A 776 29.25 -15.77 -11.55
C ASN A 776 30.47 -16.59 -11.08
N SER A 777 31.55 -15.92 -10.65
CA SER A 777 32.72 -16.55 -10.03
C SER A 777 32.49 -17.06 -8.61
N CYS A 778 31.46 -16.55 -7.91
CA CYS A 778 31.07 -17.01 -6.58
C CYS A 778 30.27 -18.33 -6.62
N ALA A 779 30.30 -19.07 -5.51
CA ALA A 779 29.48 -20.27 -5.33
C ALA A 779 27.98 -19.93 -5.40
N SER A 780 27.28 -20.54 -6.35
CA SER A 780 25.87 -20.24 -6.67
C SER A 780 25.29 -21.34 -7.57
N ASP A 781 23.96 -21.48 -7.57
CA ASP A 781 23.24 -22.44 -8.42
C ASP A 781 23.17 -21.99 -9.90
N ASN A 782 22.96 -22.95 -10.80
CA ASN A 782 22.87 -22.70 -12.25
C ASN A 782 21.75 -21.71 -12.63
N LEU A 783 20.69 -21.65 -11.81
CA LEU A 783 19.56 -20.75 -12.04
C LEU A 783 19.98 -19.28 -11.85
N ARG A 784 20.65 -18.96 -10.74
CA ARG A 784 21.23 -17.64 -10.45
C ARG A 784 22.25 -17.24 -11.51
N LYS A 785 23.15 -18.17 -11.89
CA LYS A 785 24.11 -17.92 -12.99
C LYS A 785 23.40 -17.62 -14.31
N GLY A 786 22.30 -18.32 -14.61
CA GLY A 786 21.44 -18.05 -15.76
C GLY A 786 20.89 -16.62 -15.78
N GLN A 787 20.48 -16.08 -14.63
CA GLN A 787 20.05 -14.68 -14.49
C GLN A 787 21.20 -13.70 -14.72
N ALA A 788 22.39 -13.96 -14.17
CA ALA A 788 23.56 -13.12 -14.39
C ALA A 788 23.97 -13.06 -15.87
N TYR A 789 24.08 -14.20 -16.56
CA TYR A 789 24.38 -14.23 -17.99
C TYR A 789 23.27 -13.60 -18.85
N HIS A 790 22.00 -13.74 -18.49
CA HIS A 790 20.90 -13.05 -19.17
C HIS A 790 21.01 -11.52 -19.04
N ASN A 791 21.39 -11.02 -17.86
CA ASN A 791 21.58 -9.60 -17.61
C ASN A 791 22.83 -9.06 -18.34
N MET A 792 23.98 -9.76 -18.26
CA MET A 792 25.18 -9.45 -19.04
C MET A 792 24.85 -9.35 -20.53
N GLY A 793 24.10 -10.32 -21.06
CA GLY A 793 23.63 -10.31 -22.45
C GLY A 793 22.79 -9.09 -22.80
N SER A 794 21.94 -8.58 -21.89
CA SER A 794 21.18 -7.35 -22.17
C SER A 794 22.09 -6.13 -22.21
N ILE A 795 22.99 -6.00 -21.23
CA ILE A 795 23.94 -4.86 -21.16
C ILE A 795 24.82 -4.85 -22.42
N TYR A 796 25.32 -6.01 -22.87
CA TYR A 796 26.05 -6.12 -24.12
C TYR A 796 25.22 -5.70 -25.35
N VAL A 797 23.92 -6.05 -25.42
CA VAL A 797 23.04 -5.53 -26.50
C VAL A 797 22.91 -4.01 -26.44
N ASP A 798 22.74 -3.46 -25.23
CA ASP A 798 22.56 -2.02 -25.04
C ASP A 798 23.87 -1.24 -25.32
N CYS A 799 25.03 -1.91 -25.29
CA CYS A 799 26.34 -1.44 -25.74
C CYS A 799 26.68 -1.76 -27.23
N ASP A 800 25.74 -2.32 -28.01
CA ASP A 800 25.93 -2.83 -29.40
C ASP A 800 27.00 -3.93 -29.57
N LEU A 801 27.40 -4.59 -28.48
CA LEU A 801 28.31 -5.74 -28.43
C LEU A 801 27.51 -7.04 -28.68
N LEU A 802 27.03 -7.16 -29.92
CA LEU A 802 25.99 -8.13 -30.27
C LEU A 802 26.48 -9.59 -30.39
N ASP A 803 27.78 -9.87 -30.43
CA ASP A 803 28.32 -11.25 -30.46
C ASP A 803 28.58 -11.78 -29.04
N GLU A 804 29.12 -10.94 -28.17
CA GLU A 804 29.28 -11.14 -26.73
C GLU A 804 27.91 -11.36 -26.05
N ALA A 805 26.91 -10.57 -26.45
CA ALA A 805 25.52 -10.78 -26.06
C ALA A 805 24.97 -12.15 -26.48
N ALA A 806 25.28 -12.60 -27.70
CA ALA A 806 24.85 -13.90 -28.20
C ALA A 806 25.48 -15.04 -27.40
N GLU A 807 26.77 -14.95 -27.09
CA GLU A 807 27.47 -15.93 -26.26
C GLU A 807 26.86 -16.00 -24.85
N CYS A 808 26.63 -14.86 -24.20
CA CYS A 808 25.98 -14.80 -22.88
C CYS A 808 24.60 -15.47 -22.88
N TYR A 809 23.75 -15.20 -23.89
CA TYR A 809 22.44 -15.86 -23.99
C TYR A 809 22.53 -17.36 -24.29
N ASN A 810 23.50 -17.80 -25.10
CA ASN A 810 23.73 -19.24 -25.33
C ASN A 810 24.21 -19.96 -24.07
N ILE A 811 25.12 -19.36 -23.29
CA ILE A 811 25.53 -19.88 -21.97
C ILE A 811 24.31 -20.00 -21.05
N ALA A 812 23.47 -18.95 -20.99
CA ALA A 812 22.25 -18.94 -20.18
C ALA A 812 21.25 -20.04 -20.62
N LEU A 813 21.05 -20.27 -21.92
CA LEU A 813 20.21 -21.36 -22.44
C LEU A 813 20.77 -22.75 -22.12
N ASN A 814 22.10 -22.94 -22.21
CA ASN A 814 22.75 -24.21 -21.85
C ASN A 814 22.55 -24.58 -20.37
N ILE A 815 22.45 -23.59 -19.47
CA ILE A 815 22.06 -23.77 -18.06
C ILE A 815 20.54 -23.58 -17.82
N LYS A 816 19.73 -23.82 -18.86
CA LYS A 816 18.26 -23.85 -18.84
C LYS A 816 17.55 -22.56 -18.43
N HIS A 817 18.20 -21.40 -18.57
CA HIS A 817 17.56 -20.10 -18.33
C HIS A 817 16.69 -19.68 -19.53
N THR A 818 15.49 -20.23 -19.62
CA THR A 818 14.58 -20.11 -20.77
C THR A 818 14.29 -18.68 -21.25
N ARG A 819 14.31 -17.66 -20.37
CA ARG A 819 14.15 -16.25 -20.77
C ARG A 819 15.24 -15.74 -21.71
N ALA A 820 16.39 -16.40 -21.79
CA ALA A 820 17.47 -16.03 -22.71
C ALA A 820 17.08 -16.13 -24.20
N HIS A 821 16.08 -16.96 -24.57
CA HIS A 821 15.51 -16.96 -25.92
C HIS A 821 15.02 -15.56 -26.35
N GLN A 822 14.40 -14.79 -25.44
CA GLN A 822 13.94 -13.42 -25.74
C GLN A 822 15.10 -12.47 -26.04
N GLY A 823 16.22 -12.64 -25.34
CA GLY A 823 17.44 -11.87 -25.56
C GLY A 823 18.14 -12.24 -26.86
N LEU A 824 18.29 -13.54 -27.13
CA LEU A 824 18.89 -14.04 -28.37
C LEU A 824 18.04 -13.65 -29.60
N ALA A 825 16.72 -13.61 -29.47
CA ALA A 825 15.82 -13.05 -30.48
C ALA A 825 16.07 -11.55 -30.73
N ARG A 826 16.25 -10.74 -29.68
CA ARG A 826 16.62 -9.31 -29.81
C ARG A 826 17.95 -9.16 -30.56
N VAL A 827 18.95 -9.96 -30.23
CA VAL A 827 20.25 -9.99 -30.95
C VAL A 827 20.09 -10.37 -32.42
N HIS A 828 19.29 -11.41 -32.72
CA HIS A 828 19.01 -11.81 -34.11
C HIS A 828 18.29 -10.72 -34.89
N TYR A 829 17.33 -10.02 -34.28
CA TYR A 829 16.64 -8.91 -34.91
C TYR A 829 17.59 -7.73 -35.22
N LEU A 830 18.44 -7.35 -34.27
CA LEU A 830 19.44 -6.28 -34.46
C LEU A 830 20.47 -6.63 -35.54
N LYS A 831 20.89 -7.90 -35.64
CA LYS A 831 21.70 -8.42 -36.76
C LYS A 831 20.93 -8.56 -38.09
N ASN A 832 19.73 -7.96 -38.20
CA ASN A 832 18.82 -7.97 -39.34
C ASN A 832 18.33 -9.38 -39.77
N ARG A 833 18.23 -10.32 -38.82
CA ARG A 833 17.81 -11.72 -39.04
C ARG A 833 16.40 -11.97 -38.49
N LYS A 834 15.42 -11.14 -38.90
CA LYS A 834 14.01 -11.17 -38.43
C LYS A 834 13.41 -12.58 -38.31
N LYS A 835 13.58 -13.43 -39.34
CA LYS A 835 13.10 -14.83 -39.32
C LYS A 835 13.73 -15.70 -38.24
N ALA A 836 15.00 -15.49 -37.91
CA ALA A 836 15.67 -16.19 -36.82
C ALA A 836 15.15 -15.72 -35.46
N ALA A 837 14.92 -14.40 -35.28
CA ALA A 837 14.31 -13.85 -34.07
C ALA A 837 12.90 -14.40 -33.81
N TYR A 838 12.07 -14.51 -34.86
CA TYR A 838 10.74 -15.12 -34.78
C TYR A 838 10.78 -16.62 -34.47
N GLY A 839 11.76 -17.34 -35.04
CA GLY A 839 12.02 -18.75 -34.72
C GLY A 839 12.42 -18.95 -33.26
N GLU A 840 13.37 -18.16 -32.76
CA GLU A 840 13.88 -18.21 -31.38
C GLU A 840 12.77 -17.94 -30.35
N MET A 841 11.94 -16.92 -30.59
CA MET A 841 10.74 -16.67 -29.79
C MET A 841 9.69 -17.79 -29.89
N SER A 842 9.68 -18.57 -30.98
CA SER A 842 8.78 -19.71 -31.12
C SER A 842 9.25 -20.93 -30.32
N GLU A 843 10.55 -21.08 -30.03
CA GLU A 843 11.04 -22.06 -29.07
C GLU A 843 10.63 -21.68 -27.63
N LEU A 844 10.76 -20.40 -27.26
CA LEU A 844 10.28 -19.90 -25.96
C LEU A 844 8.80 -20.23 -25.73
N ILE A 845 7.94 -20.04 -26.74
CA ILE A 845 6.49 -20.33 -26.65
C ILE A 845 6.18 -21.83 -26.46
N LYS A 846 7.06 -22.74 -26.90
CA LYS A 846 6.89 -24.19 -26.64
C LYS A 846 7.20 -24.57 -25.20
N VAL A 847 8.22 -23.93 -24.60
CA VAL A 847 8.70 -24.23 -23.24
C VAL A 847 7.89 -23.46 -22.20
N ALA A 848 7.90 -22.13 -22.28
CA ALA A 848 7.04 -21.24 -21.50
C ALA A 848 5.63 -21.22 -22.13
N LYS A 849 4.99 -22.39 -22.13
CA LYS A 849 3.63 -22.62 -22.66
C LYS A 849 2.71 -21.53 -22.18
N ASN A 850 1.86 -21.06 -23.08
CA ASN A 850 0.81 -20.09 -22.75
C ASN A 850 1.32 -18.74 -22.18
N SER A 851 2.57 -18.34 -22.42
CA SER A 851 3.07 -17.01 -22.03
C SER A 851 2.56 -15.89 -22.97
N ALA A 852 1.67 -15.01 -22.48
CA ALA A 852 1.20 -13.84 -23.23
C ALA A 852 2.35 -12.90 -23.59
N SER A 853 3.30 -12.71 -22.66
CA SER A 853 4.49 -11.90 -22.89
C SER A 853 5.38 -12.46 -24.01
N ALA A 854 5.38 -13.78 -24.24
CA ALA A 854 6.14 -14.39 -25.32
C ALA A 854 5.46 -14.17 -26.69
N TYR A 855 4.13 -14.29 -26.78
CA TYR A 855 3.39 -13.92 -27.99
C TYR A 855 3.54 -12.41 -28.31
N GLU A 856 3.40 -11.54 -27.30
CA GLU A 856 3.62 -10.10 -27.43
C GLU A 856 5.01 -9.81 -28.01
N LYS A 857 6.06 -10.39 -27.41
CA LYS A 857 7.44 -10.20 -27.88
C LYS A 857 7.73 -10.82 -29.24
N ARG A 858 7.06 -11.93 -29.62
CA ARG A 858 7.21 -12.51 -30.96
C ARG A 858 6.55 -11.66 -32.03
N SER A 859 5.46 -10.95 -31.69
CA SER A 859 4.75 -10.07 -32.62
C SER A 859 5.62 -8.94 -33.19
N GLU A 860 6.67 -8.54 -32.47
CA GLU A 860 7.71 -7.57 -32.90
C GLU A 860 8.56 -8.10 -34.08
N TYR A 861 8.59 -9.42 -34.28
CA TYR A 861 9.40 -10.11 -35.29
C TYR A 861 8.58 -10.82 -36.38
N GLY A 862 7.24 -10.81 -36.29
CA GLY A 862 6.34 -11.45 -37.27
C GLY A 862 6.10 -10.60 -38.53
N GLU A 863 5.50 -11.20 -39.56
CA GLU A 863 4.82 -10.45 -40.63
C GLU A 863 3.40 -10.04 -40.21
N THR A 864 2.77 -9.09 -40.92
CA THR A 864 1.58 -8.36 -40.46
C THR A 864 0.43 -9.23 -39.91
N GLU A 865 0.11 -10.36 -40.55
CA GLU A 865 -0.94 -11.27 -40.06
C GLU A 865 -0.48 -12.14 -38.89
N GLU A 866 0.81 -12.48 -38.82
CA GLU A 866 1.40 -13.17 -37.66
C GLU A 866 1.41 -12.24 -36.44
N THR A 867 1.81 -10.98 -36.61
CA THR A 867 1.75 -9.93 -35.58
C THR A 867 0.32 -9.73 -35.07
N LYS A 868 -0.68 -9.64 -35.97
CA LYS A 868 -2.11 -9.58 -35.58
C LYS A 868 -2.57 -10.83 -34.82
N SER A 869 -2.17 -12.01 -35.26
CA SER A 869 -2.49 -13.28 -34.60
C SER A 869 -1.87 -13.34 -33.20
N ASP A 870 -0.59 -13.02 -33.07
CA ASP A 870 0.15 -13.08 -31.81
C ASP A 870 -0.33 -12.02 -30.81
N LEU A 871 -0.63 -10.79 -31.24
CA LEU A 871 -1.24 -9.78 -30.36
C LEU A 871 -2.65 -10.16 -29.93
N SER A 872 -3.41 -10.86 -30.78
CA SER A 872 -4.74 -11.38 -30.43
C SER A 872 -4.64 -12.58 -29.47
N MET A 873 -3.62 -13.43 -29.62
CA MET A 873 -3.31 -14.46 -28.64
C MET A 873 -2.89 -13.83 -27.32
N ALA A 874 -1.94 -12.90 -27.30
CA ALA A 874 -1.50 -12.19 -26.10
C ALA A 874 -2.67 -11.51 -25.36
N THR A 875 -3.64 -10.94 -26.07
CA THR A 875 -4.86 -10.36 -25.47
C THR A 875 -5.81 -11.43 -24.92
N PHE A 876 -5.95 -12.58 -25.60
CA PHE A 876 -6.77 -13.70 -25.13
C PHE A 876 -6.16 -14.40 -23.92
N LEU A 877 -4.83 -14.39 -23.80
CA LEU A 877 -4.09 -14.97 -22.69
C LEU A 877 -4.07 -14.02 -21.48
N ASP A 878 -3.57 -12.79 -21.66
CA ASP A 878 -3.52 -11.72 -20.66
C ASP A 878 -4.15 -10.45 -21.26
N PRO A 879 -5.46 -10.22 -21.03
CA PRO A 879 -6.15 -9.05 -21.55
C PRO A 879 -5.76 -7.76 -20.84
N THR A 880 -4.90 -7.78 -19.80
CA THR A 880 -4.42 -6.57 -19.10
C THR A 880 -3.17 -5.97 -19.75
N ARG A 881 -2.54 -6.66 -20.72
CA ARG A 881 -1.37 -6.13 -21.43
C ARG A 881 -1.73 -4.94 -22.31
N THR A 882 -1.07 -3.81 -22.08
CA THR A 882 -1.40 -2.55 -22.76
C THR A 882 -0.82 -2.41 -24.17
N TYR A 883 0.14 -3.25 -24.59
CA TYR A 883 0.76 -3.14 -25.91
C TYR A 883 -0.17 -3.57 -27.06
N PRO A 884 -0.89 -4.72 -27.01
CA PRO A 884 -1.87 -5.09 -28.03
C PRO A 884 -2.93 -4.01 -28.33
N TYR A 885 -3.43 -3.31 -27.32
CA TYR A 885 -4.39 -2.22 -27.51
C TYR A 885 -3.74 -0.97 -28.13
N ARG A 886 -2.55 -0.57 -27.65
CA ARG A 886 -1.79 0.56 -28.24
C ARG A 886 -1.44 0.32 -29.71
N TYR A 887 -1.03 -0.90 -30.07
CA TYR A 887 -0.78 -1.28 -31.46
C TYR A 887 -2.04 -1.16 -32.33
N ARG A 888 -3.18 -1.70 -31.86
CA ARG A 888 -4.48 -1.62 -32.55
C ARG A 888 -5.00 -0.18 -32.68
N ALA A 889 -4.70 0.70 -31.72
CA ALA A 889 -5.07 2.11 -31.77
C ALA A 889 -4.24 2.86 -32.82
N ALA A 890 -2.92 2.69 -32.83
CA ALA A 890 -2.03 3.31 -33.82
C ALA A 890 -2.38 2.87 -35.26
N GLY A 891 -2.70 1.59 -35.46
CA GLY A 891 -3.16 1.04 -36.74
C GLY A 891 -4.58 1.43 -37.16
N LYS A 892 -5.26 2.33 -36.44
CA LYS A 892 -6.51 3.00 -36.85
C LYS A 892 -6.33 4.49 -37.19
N SER A 893 -5.15 5.05 -36.92
CA SER A 893 -4.79 6.44 -37.26
C SER A 893 -3.98 6.54 -38.57
N THR A 894 -3.96 5.46 -39.36
CA THR A 894 -3.27 5.31 -40.64
C THR A 894 -4.18 4.62 -41.65
#